data_AF-A0AAV6UAK3-F1
#
_entry.id   AF-A0AAV6UAK3-F1
#
_cell.length_a   1.000
_cell.length_b   1.000
_cell.length_c   1.000
_cell.angle_alpha   90.00
_cell.angle_beta   90.00
_cell.angle_gamma   90.00
#
_symmetry.space_group_name_H-M   'P 1'
#
loop_
_entity.id
_entity.type
_entity.pdbx_description
1 polymer ?
#
loop_
_entity_poly.entity_id
_entity_poly.type
_entity_poly.pdbx_seq_one_letter_code
_entity_poly.pdbx_strand_id
1 'polypeptide(L)'
;MADGISREEKLAAGLKRLKQFQQQRSSKTKAPRKKSLTPDSNSSDQLSESSSSEASVKSIIQEVPQKQSSNSDLEQSKLRASSNVSLNSNACRDEIAGSTKNNSETLQKSKSDIDLNSSSKDFSSTESLRQISLQVNGLMSETNAFMNGTTEQEESHSENRSLEKRNQELAQLVNNLRQSQDQLQFQLSEQKAKYKRLNQNFDLERKQLQEKSHKEQVSLKDQLQVHIQTIGILVAEKTELQSSLSLSQQTAKQKAGEVEELQGRLRASRQRASDLEREILSLSNSNQQLEKANKEFIKDTERLKLDHYKFSKTAEEYKSANSELTEKLNKKINEFKNLEKELADYRSKLSLSETQNQQLVQNDTSDNRGQLEEVYQEKLELEKRLSLNKDSISKLIMEKESMSEQYQHYITQLSQQVTSLRDEIKQHSSEKEQLCKERDSLQRKLEAFEQQNSSFSKEDPSELKVQINILKNQNEELDQKFQNETSKTIDFNDKMAAQEEKIADLEKFIARLKEDQVDKSRLVETMQSDKIAASRAVTQNRELKKQLEELQGGFVGMSNDKLKLVEELDSQKHITKELGERLSQQEKELQELQEQLSEREEELQRLHDSSSKGIFQQNQIVDRMRHYEAQGQLTEMLQKELHQAQEQINILTNQNSELRMALATQSVSGDNQKEDNDASKRNDLVGQLSASVRQLEMERDQMMKQLEEQKNSRMQLVEQLKEKENTLTEVEEGKIDVVSRKEYAMTKNAMTQLEERFKQTMTRIAELSDERQQLEHLVLQLQGETDTIGDYIALYQIQRGLMRKRASEKDDYIAQLARDREDLKTKLAELQNLVMRLLEERKQFQTQTQINDESLDLFEFADIAEEKSSLSDDIQNEDDEREEKVEADITAFEAKTLKKKPENTAKKIIDLLSEIESTNLVEKPCLDSFHPCAVCSGRLITV
;
A
#
# COMPACT_ATOMS: atom_id res chain seq x y z
N MET A 1 50.17 13.76 25.43
CA MET A 1 50.44 12.36 25.02
C MET A 1 49.09 11.66 24.94
N ALA A 2 48.77 10.85 23.93
CA ALA A 2 49.46 10.64 22.66
C ALA A 2 48.42 10.22 21.61
N ASP A 3 48.49 10.76 20.39
CA ASP A 3 47.65 10.32 19.28
C ASP A 3 48.44 10.45 17.97
N GLY A 4 49.18 9.39 17.64
CA GLY A 4 50.18 9.36 16.57
C GLY A 4 50.18 8.06 15.78
N ILE A 5 49.05 7.35 15.75
CA ILE A 5 48.87 6.09 15.03
C ILE A 5 48.78 6.38 13.53
N SER A 6 49.76 5.89 12.76
CA SER A 6 49.88 6.23 11.33
C SER A 6 48.64 5.84 10.53
N ARG A 7 48.34 6.66 9.51
CA ARG A 7 47.32 6.37 8.48
C ARG A 7 47.53 5.00 7.84
N GLU A 8 48.77 4.55 7.75
CA GLU A 8 49.15 3.24 7.19
C GLU A 8 48.74 2.07 8.07
N GLU A 9 48.81 2.19 9.41
CA GLU A 9 48.33 1.12 10.31
C GLU A 9 46.80 0.97 10.22
N LYS A 10 46.08 2.10 10.10
CA LYS A 10 44.63 2.09 9.90
C LYS A 10 44.24 1.47 8.55
N LEU A 11 45.00 1.73 7.48
CA LEU A 11 44.85 1.08 6.18
C LEU A 11 45.22 -0.42 6.21
N ALA A 12 46.31 -0.79 6.89
CA ALA A 12 46.75 -2.17 7.05
C ALA A 12 45.72 -2.99 7.86
N ALA A 13 45.15 -2.42 8.92
CA ALA A 13 44.07 -3.05 9.68
C ALA A 13 42.80 -3.24 8.83
N GLY A 14 42.45 -2.25 7.99
CA GLY A 14 41.36 -2.36 7.02
C GLY A 14 41.59 -3.49 6.01
N LEU A 15 42.76 -3.55 5.37
CA LEU A 15 43.13 -4.61 4.43
C LEU A 15 43.19 -5.99 5.10
N LYS A 16 43.65 -6.07 6.35
CA LYS A 16 43.69 -7.32 7.13
C LYS A 16 42.28 -7.83 7.43
N ARG A 17 41.34 -6.95 7.82
CA ARG A 17 39.91 -7.29 7.96
C ARG A 17 39.29 -7.71 6.62
N LEU A 18 39.55 -6.99 5.53
CA LEU A 18 39.02 -7.33 4.20
C LEU A 18 39.48 -8.71 3.73
N LYS A 19 40.77 -9.04 3.92
CA LYS A 19 41.35 -10.35 3.59
C LYS A 19 40.76 -11.49 4.45
N GLN A 20 40.48 -11.21 5.73
CA GLN A 20 39.82 -12.15 6.63
C GLN A 20 38.35 -12.42 6.21
N PHE A 21 37.64 -11.39 5.77
CA PHE A 21 36.27 -11.49 5.25
C PHE A 21 36.19 -12.28 3.92
N GLN A 22 37.17 -12.11 3.03
CA GLN A 22 37.28 -12.87 1.78
C GLN A 22 37.61 -14.35 2.03
N GLN A 23 38.47 -14.66 3.01
CA GLN A 23 38.81 -16.05 3.35
C GLN A 23 37.60 -16.84 3.89
N GLN A 24 36.72 -16.22 4.68
CA GLN A 24 35.53 -16.91 5.22
C GLN A 24 34.51 -17.33 4.15
N ARG A 25 34.50 -16.73 2.95
CA ARG A 25 33.60 -17.12 1.84
C ARG A 25 34.07 -18.34 1.03
N SER A 26 35.24 -18.93 1.33
CA SER A 26 35.90 -19.92 0.44
C SER A 26 35.84 -21.40 0.87
N SER A 27 35.04 -21.77 1.89
CA SER A 27 35.11 -23.10 2.53
C SER A 27 33.79 -23.89 2.61
N LYS A 28 33.35 -24.50 1.49
CA LYS A 28 32.55 -25.75 1.35
C LYS A 28 32.21 -25.98 -0.15
N THR A 29 32.97 -26.78 -0.92
CA THR A 29 32.82 -28.25 -1.15
C THR A 29 31.49 -28.68 -1.81
N LYS A 30 31.44 -29.55 -2.84
CA LYS A 30 32.47 -30.32 -3.60
C LYS A 30 31.87 -30.85 -4.94
N ALA A 31 32.71 -31.23 -5.92
CA ALA A 31 32.30 -31.89 -7.19
C ALA A 31 32.44 -33.43 -7.13
N PRO A 32 31.96 -34.20 -8.15
CA PRO A 32 32.84 -34.64 -9.26
C PRO A 32 32.14 -34.68 -10.66
N ARG A 33 32.70 -34.22 -11.79
CA ARG A 33 33.90 -34.64 -12.60
C ARG A 33 33.72 -35.86 -13.55
N LYS A 34 33.75 -35.58 -14.87
CA LYS A 34 34.47 -36.28 -15.99
C LYS A 34 34.51 -35.27 -17.17
N LYS A 35 35.70 -34.88 -17.71
CA LYS A 35 36.41 -35.40 -18.92
C LYS A 35 35.55 -35.31 -20.22
N SER A 36 36.03 -34.79 -21.36
CA SER A 36 37.42 -34.65 -21.87
C SER A 36 37.66 -33.61 -22.99
N LEU A 37 38.92 -33.13 -23.12
CA LEU A 37 39.72 -32.87 -24.36
C LEU A 37 39.08 -32.11 -25.57
N THR A 38 39.39 -30.82 -25.79
CA THR A 38 40.43 -30.24 -26.72
C THR A 38 39.88 -29.96 -28.16
N PRO A 39 40.57 -29.26 -29.12
CA PRO A 39 40.17 -27.90 -29.50
C PRO A 39 39.97 -27.71 -31.04
N ASP A 40 40.23 -26.50 -31.56
CA ASP A 40 40.24 -26.07 -32.99
C ASP A 40 38.83 -25.86 -33.62
N SER A 41 38.60 -24.97 -34.61
CA SER A 41 39.31 -23.73 -35.04
C SER A 41 38.41 -22.87 -35.96
N ASN A 42 38.72 -21.57 -36.09
CA ASN A 42 38.22 -20.55 -37.05
C ASN A 42 37.29 -20.97 -38.23
N SER A 43 36.16 -20.26 -38.39
CA SER A 43 35.81 -19.54 -39.64
C SER A 43 34.63 -18.56 -39.45
N SER A 44 34.62 -17.45 -40.19
CA SER A 44 33.44 -16.60 -40.46
C SER A 44 32.50 -17.31 -41.47
N ASP A 45 31.20 -16.99 -41.62
CA ASP A 45 30.66 -15.73 -42.15
C ASP A 45 29.11 -15.60 -42.07
N GLN A 46 28.64 -14.34 -42.13
CA GLN A 46 27.39 -13.79 -42.72
C GLN A 46 25.99 -14.46 -42.63
N LEU A 47 25.08 -13.72 -41.97
CA LEU A 47 23.76 -13.20 -42.46
C LEU A 47 22.53 -14.12 -42.74
N SER A 48 21.35 -13.52 -42.52
CA SER A 48 19.98 -13.90 -43.00
C SER A 48 19.35 -15.20 -42.42
N GLU A 49 18.03 -15.37 -42.26
CA GLU A 49 16.89 -14.41 -42.20
C GLU A 49 15.67 -15.01 -41.44
N SER A 50 14.67 -14.16 -41.19
CA SER A 50 13.21 -14.38 -40.99
C SER A 50 12.55 -15.69 -40.43
N SER A 51 11.55 -15.44 -39.57
CA SER A 51 10.17 -16.02 -39.55
C SER A 51 9.82 -17.42 -38.98
N SER A 52 9.08 -17.37 -37.85
CA SER A 52 7.76 -18.00 -37.54
C SER A 52 7.46 -19.52 -37.64
N SER A 53 6.38 -19.92 -36.92
CA SER A 53 5.61 -21.18 -37.01
C SER A 53 6.29 -22.48 -36.47
N GLU A 54 5.58 -23.51 -35.99
CA GLU A 54 4.37 -23.54 -35.15
C GLU A 54 4.27 -24.87 -34.34
N ALA A 55 3.14 -25.12 -33.70
CA ALA A 55 2.88 -26.20 -32.73
C ALA A 55 3.21 -27.65 -33.16
N SER A 56 3.57 -28.50 -32.17
CA SER A 56 2.85 -29.78 -31.95
C SER A 56 3.15 -30.51 -30.63
N VAL A 57 2.08 -30.63 -29.83
CA VAL A 57 1.65 -31.73 -28.95
C VAL A 57 2.52 -33.01 -28.89
N LYS A 58 2.83 -33.46 -27.65
CA LYS A 58 2.75 -34.88 -27.25
C LYS A 58 2.59 -35.06 -25.73
N SER A 59 1.47 -35.65 -25.33
CA SER A 59 1.20 -36.22 -24.00
C SER A 59 1.34 -37.76 -24.04
N ILE A 60 0.80 -38.50 -23.05
CA ILE A 60 0.77 -39.99 -22.90
C ILE A 60 2.11 -40.59 -22.35
N ILE A 61 2.17 -41.43 -21.29
CA ILE A 61 1.17 -41.86 -20.27
C ILE A 61 1.86 -42.61 -19.09
N GLN A 62 1.18 -42.74 -17.92
CA GLN A 62 1.45 -43.68 -16.79
C GLN A 62 2.83 -43.60 -16.07
N GLU A 63 3.02 -44.10 -14.83
CA GLU A 63 2.34 -45.15 -14.04
C GLU A 63 1.89 -44.76 -12.62
N VAL A 64 1.07 -45.64 -12.02
CA VAL A 64 0.65 -45.67 -10.61
C VAL A 64 0.77 -47.11 -10.12
N PRO A 65 1.21 -47.34 -8.86
CA PRO A 65 0.51 -48.37 -8.08
C PRO A 65 0.27 -47.95 -6.61
N GLN A 66 -1.00 -47.97 -6.20
CA GLN A 66 -1.35 -48.23 -4.80
C GLN A 66 -1.18 -49.72 -4.48
N LYS A 67 -0.99 -50.06 -3.20
CA LYS A 67 -1.45 -51.36 -2.66
C LYS A 67 -1.86 -51.24 -1.19
N GLN A 68 -2.84 -52.05 -0.81
CA GLN A 68 -3.49 -52.06 0.51
C GLN A 68 -3.16 -53.37 1.26
N SER A 69 -3.16 -53.33 2.60
CA SER A 69 -3.50 -54.45 3.52
C SER A 69 -3.30 -54.01 4.98
N SER A 70 -3.90 -54.63 6.02
CA SER A 70 -5.33 -54.94 6.26
C SER A 70 -5.48 -55.61 7.64
N ASN A 71 -6.61 -55.37 8.33
CA ASN A 71 -7.08 -56.02 9.58
C ASN A 71 -6.33 -55.59 10.87
N SER A 72 -6.90 -55.68 12.08
CA SER A 72 -8.15 -56.35 12.54
C SER A 72 -8.85 -55.65 13.72
N ASP A 73 -10.19 -55.52 13.63
CA ASP A 73 -11.23 -55.63 14.70
C ASP A 73 -11.18 -54.68 15.95
N LEU A 74 -12.25 -54.44 16.74
CA LEU A 74 -13.61 -55.02 16.82
C LEU A 74 -14.65 -54.01 17.40
N GLU A 75 -15.87 -53.92 16.83
CA GLU A 75 -17.18 -53.48 17.42
C GLU A 75 -17.35 -52.06 18.09
N GLN A 76 -18.54 -51.43 18.22
CA GLN A 76 -19.94 -51.74 17.81
C GLN A 76 -20.81 -50.44 17.60
N SER A 77 -21.86 -50.50 16.76
CA SER A 77 -23.11 -49.65 16.71
C SER A 77 -23.04 -48.09 16.73
N LYS A 78 -23.47 -47.32 15.69
CA LYS A 78 -24.84 -47.01 15.16
C LYS A 78 -25.68 -46.07 16.06
N LEU A 79 -26.40 -45.01 15.61
CA LEU A 79 -26.72 -44.31 14.33
C LEU A 79 -26.95 -42.79 14.65
N ARG A 80 -26.65 -41.79 13.79
CA ARG A 80 -27.43 -41.22 12.65
C ARG A 80 -28.93 -40.91 12.93
N ALA A 81 -29.53 -39.81 12.46
CA ALA A 81 -29.04 -38.60 11.76
C ALA A 81 -30.12 -37.49 11.64
N SER A 82 -29.71 -36.25 11.30
CA SER A 82 -30.49 -35.22 10.55
C SER A 82 -31.80 -34.67 11.17
N SER A 83 -32.48 -33.62 10.67
CA SER A 83 -32.12 -32.33 10.03
C SER A 83 -33.46 -31.59 9.80
N ASN A 84 -33.64 -30.32 10.21
CA ASN A 84 -34.92 -29.61 10.08
C ASN A 84 -34.78 -28.22 9.46
N VAL A 85 -35.68 -27.86 8.52
CA VAL A 85 -35.81 -26.52 7.92
C VAL A 85 -37.28 -26.23 7.55
N SER A 86 -37.92 -25.31 8.28
CA SER A 86 -39.07 -24.43 7.88
C SER A 86 -40.39 -25.10 7.39
N LEU A 87 -41.56 -24.45 7.21
CA LEU A 87 -41.99 -23.03 7.15
C LEU A 87 -43.42 -22.84 7.76
N ASN A 88 -43.74 -21.62 8.24
CA ASN A 88 -45.06 -20.93 8.23
C ASN A 88 -46.32 -21.57 8.89
N SER A 89 -47.41 -20.85 9.21
CA SER A 89 -47.81 -19.42 9.02
C SER A 89 -48.77 -18.92 10.13
N ASN A 90 -48.83 -17.59 10.33
CA ASN A 90 -49.80 -16.90 11.21
C ASN A 90 -51.13 -16.55 10.50
N ALA A 91 -52.23 -16.41 11.26
CA ALA A 91 -53.24 -15.34 11.12
C ALA A 91 -54.27 -15.36 12.29
N CYS A 92 -54.84 -14.20 12.63
CA CYS A 92 -55.94 -14.03 13.60
C CYS A 92 -57.15 -13.33 12.95
N ARG A 93 -58.33 -13.39 13.62
CA ARG A 93 -59.62 -12.62 13.48
C ARG A 93 -60.84 -13.56 13.49
N ASP A 94 -62.06 -13.17 13.90
CA ASP A 94 -62.53 -12.13 14.85
C ASP A 94 -64.01 -12.42 15.23
N GLU A 95 -64.49 -11.76 16.29
CA GLU A 95 -65.89 -11.33 16.55
C GLU A 95 -67.13 -12.28 16.70
N ILE A 96 -67.77 -12.08 17.86
CA ILE A 96 -69.23 -11.86 18.10
C ILE A 96 -70.21 -13.03 18.35
N ALA A 97 -71.00 -12.81 19.41
CA ALA A 97 -71.88 -13.69 20.18
C ALA A 97 -73.21 -14.13 19.54
N GLY A 98 -73.80 -15.19 20.13
CA GLY A 98 -75.20 -15.62 19.94
C GLY A 98 -75.82 -16.18 21.23
N SER A 99 -77.13 -15.95 21.43
CA SER A 99 -77.93 -16.40 22.60
C SER A 99 -78.38 -17.88 22.48
N THR A 100 -78.96 -18.60 23.46
CA THR A 100 -79.72 -18.22 24.67
C THR A 100 -79.87 -19.41 25.66
N LYS A 101 -80.08 -19.11 26.97
CA LYS A 101 -80.96 -19.82 27.97
C LYS A 101 -80.73 -21.28 28.44
N ASN A 102 -80.55 -21.37 29.78
CA ASN A 102 -81.31 -22.16 30.76
C ASN A 102 -80.84 -23.55 31.30
N ASN A 103 -80.87 -23.60 32.65
CA ASN A 103 -81.23 -24.70 33.58
C ASN A 103 -80.20 -25.75 34.10
N SER A 104 -80.08 -25.72 35.44
CA SER A 104 -80.08 -26.83 36.41
C SER A 104 -78.96 -27.90 36.44
N GLU A 105 -78.10 -27.75 37.45
CA GLU A 105 -77.83 -28.73 38.54
C GLU A 105 -77.07 -30.07 38.34
N THR A 106 -76.27 -30.37 39.38
CA THR A 106 -76.06 -31.71 40.00
C THR A 106 -75.03 -32.71 39.40
N LEU A 107 -73.79 -32.55 39.90
CA LEU A 107 -72.93 -33.57 40.57
C LEU A 107 -72.15 -34.67 39.80
N GLN A 108 -70.98 -34.99 40.42
CA GLN A 108 -70.15 -36.22 40.38
C GLN A 108 -69.32 -36.60 39.13
N LYS A 109 -67.99 -36.65 39.34
CA LYS A 109 -67.11 -37.86 39.31
C LYS A 109 -65.73 -37.46 39.86
N SER A 110 -65.22 -38.02 40.97
CA SER A 110 -64.70 -39.38 41.23
C SER A 110 -63.28 -39.64 40.69
N LYS A 111 -62.35 -39.99 41.58
CA LYS A 111 -61.13 -40.77 41.29
C LYS A 111 -60.83 -41.68 42.50
N SER A 112 -60.12 -42.77 42.26
CA SER A 112 -60.08 -43.96 43.13
C SER A 112 -58.65 -44.42 43.43
N ASP A 113 -58.57 -45.62 44.04
CA ASP A 113 -57.43 -46.53 44.19
C ASP A 113 -56.74 -46.44 45.59
N ILE A 114 -56.82 -47.44 46.51
CA ILE A 114 -56.53 -48.90 46.50
C ILE A 114 -55.01 -49.14 46.79
N ASP A 115 -54.55 -49.92 47.80
CA ASP A 115 -55.17 -50.98 48.63
C ASP A 115 -54.49 -51.23 50.02
N LEU A 116 -54.95 -52.27 50.75
CA LEU A 116 -54.40 -52.98 51.94
C LEU A 116 -54.56 -52.29 53.33
N ASN A 117 -55.07 -52.89 54.42
CA ASN A 117 -55.17 -54.31 54.79
C ASN A 117 -56.10 -54.59 56.02
N SER A 118 -56.69 -55.79 56.07
CA SER A 118 -57.09 -56.59 57.26
C SER A 118 -57.90 -56.02 58.46
N SER A 119 -59.21 -56.34 58.46
CA SER A 119 -59.97 -57.05 59.54
C SER A 119 -60.13 -56.48 60.97
N SER A 120 -61.29 -55.86 61.24
CA SER A 120 -62.32 -56.29 62.24
C SER A 120 -63.59 -55.46 61.97
N LYS A 121 -64.81 -56.00 61.75
CA LYS A 121 -65.68 -56.81 62.63
C LYS A 121 -65.96 -56.17 64.00
N ASP A 122 -67.19 -56.12 64.52
CA ASP A 122 -68.51 -56.36 63.91
C ASP A 122 -69.58 -55.61 64.77
N PHE A 123 -70.83 -55.64 64.33
CA PHE A 123 -72.05 -55.11 64.97
C PHE A 123 -72.17 -55.24 66.50
N SER A 124 -72.85 -54.28 67.13
CA SER A 124 -73.62 -54.53 68.37
C SER A 124 -75.03 -53.94 68.29
N SER A 125 -75.95 -54.68 67.68
CA SER A 125 -77.37 -54.35 67.53
C SER A 125 -78.19 -54.55 68.83
N THR A 126 -77.65 -54.10 69.95
CA THR A 126 -78.12 -54.41 71.31
C THR A 126 -78.94 -53.29 71.97
N GLU A 127 -78.71 -52.03 71.61
CA GLU A 127 -79.35 -50.89 72.29
C GLU A 127 -80.88 -50.84 72.04
N SER A 128 -81.32 -51.04 70.80
CA SER A 128 -82.75 -51.05 70.44
C SER A 128 -83.53 -52.22 71.08
N LEU A 129 -82.88 -53.35 71.34
CA LEU A 129 -83.50 -54.48 72.06
C LEU A 129 -83.62 -54.20 73.57
N ARG A 130 -82.67 -53.47 74.15
CA ARG A 130 -82.71 -53.04 75.56
C ARG A 130 -83.89 -52.11 75.84
N GLN A 131 -84.22 -51.23 74.89
CA GLN A 131 -85.34 -50.29 75.01
C GLN A 131 -86.72 -50.99 75.00
N ILE A 132 -86.86 -52.11 74.28
CA ILE A 132 -88.09 -52.92 74.27
C ILE A 132 -88.16 -53.82 75.52
N SER A 133 -87.04 -54.41 75.93
CA SER A 133 -86.97 -55.27 77.14
C SER A 133 -87.42 -54.55 78.42
N LEU A 134 -87.11 -53.25 78.55
CA LEU A 134 -87.49 -52.45 79.72
C LEU A 134 -88.99 -52.12 79.80
N GLN A 135 -89.73 -52.11 78.68
CA GLN A 135 -91.18 -51.89 78.69
C GLN A 135 -91.97 -53.17 79.00
N VAL A 136 -91.43 -54.36 78.71
CA VAL A 136 -92.12 -55.64 78.97
C VAL A 136 -92.00 -56.06 80.43
N ASN A 137 -90.83 -55.89 81.07
CA ASN A 137 -90.65 -56.26 82.47
C ASN A 137 -91.40 -55.34 83.46
N GLY A 138 -91.76 -54.11 83.05
CA GLY A 138 -92.55 -53.20 83.89
C GLY A 138 -94.04 -53.56 84.02
N LEU A 139 -94.55 -54.50 83.20
CA LEU A 139 -95.97 -54.84 83.12
C LEU A 139 -96.35 -56.19 83.77
N MET A 140 -95.39 -56.92 84.36
CA MET A 140 -95.65 -58.22 85.01
C MET A 140 -95.34 -58.26 86.53
N SER A 141 -94.92 -57.14 87.12
CA SER A 141 -94.58 -57.05 88.55
C SER A 141 -95.72 -56.58 89.46
N GLU A 142 -96.84 -56.11 88.92
CA GLU A 142 -97.96 -55.52 89.72
C GLU A 142 -99.13 -56.50 89.96
N THR A 143 -99.09 -57.73 89.44
CA THR A 143 -100.29 -58.58 89.31
C THR A 143 -100.48 -59.66 90.38
N ASN A 144 -99.41 -60.08 91.10
CA ASN A 144 -99.42 -61.32 91.90
C ASN A 144 -98.95 -61.14 93.36
N ALA A 145 -99.47 -60.13 94.07
CA ALA A 145 -99.06 -59.86 95.46
C ALA A 145 -100.15 -59.37 96.43
N PHE A 146 -101.44 -59.66 96.20
CA PHE A 146 -102.49 -59.53 97.24
C PHE A 146 -103.79 -60.32 96.92
N MET A 147 -103.78 -61.64 97.15
CA MET A 147 -105.02 -62.45 97.24
C MET A 147 -104.82 -63.64 98.20
N ASN A 148 -105.82 -63.86 99.06
CA ASN A 148 -105.99 -64.95 100.04
C ASN A 148 -104.95 -65.05 101.18
N GLY A 149 -105.31 -65.00 102.47
CA GLY A 149 -106.61 -64.61 103.06
C GLY A 149 -106.83 -65.12 104.50
N THR A 150 -107.77 -64.49 105.23
CA THR A 150 -108.48 -64.95 106.45
C THR A 150 -107.64 -65.22 107.73
N THR A 151 -108.08 -64.93 108.97
CA THR A 151 -109.39 -64.44 109.48
C THR A 151 -109.24 -63.65 110.80
N GLU A 152 -110.24 -62.79 111.07
CA GLU A 152 -110.81 -62.39 112.40
C GLU A 152 -109.97 -61.75 113.56
N GLN A 153 -110.49 -60.58 113.98
CA GLN A 153 -110.66 -60.03 115.34
C GLN A 153 -109.50 -59.57 116.26
N GLU A 154 -109.52 -58.24 116.49
CA GLU A 154 -109.51 -57.52 117.79
C GLU A 154 -108.24 -56.90 118.44
N GLU A 155 -108.45 -55.65 118.88
CA GLU A 155 -107.78 -54.84 119.93
C GLU A 155 -106.27 -54.42 119.88
N SER A 156 -105.96 -53.57 118.89
CA SER A 156 -105.55 -52.15 119.12
C SER A 156 -104.15 -51.73 119.64
N HIS A 157 -103.80 -50.49 119.25
CA HIS A 157 -102.83 -49.54 119.85
C HIS A 157 -101.31 -49.86 119.93
N SER A 158 -100.82 -51.06 119.67
CA SER A 158 -99.36 -51.31 119.65
C SER A 158 -98.66 -50.87 118.35
N GLU A 159 -99.28 -51.08 117.18
CA GLU A 159 -98.57 -51.07 115.89
C GLU A 159 -98.19 -49.68 115.36
N ASN A 160 -98.95 -48.63 115.69
CA ASN A 160 -98.73 -47.29 115.11
C ASN A 160 -97.31 -46.74 115.36
N ARG A 161 -96.70 -47.00 116.53
CA ARG A 161 -95.31 -46.60 116.81
C ARG A 161 -94.27 -47.35 115.98
N SER A 162 -94.58 -48.57 115.54
CA SER A 162 -93.72 -49.35 114.64
C SER A 162 -93.78 -48.79 113.22
N LEU A 163 -94.99 -48.50 112.73
CA LEU A 163 -95.21 -47.88 111.42
C LEU A 163 -94.64 -46.46 111.34
N GLU A 164 -94.75 -45.67 112.41
CA GLU A 164 -94.19 -44.31 112.48
C GLU A 164 -92.65 -44.33 112.40
N LYS A 165 -91.98 -45.21 113.15
CA LYS A 165 -90.53 -45.42 113.01
C LYS A 165 -90.14 -45.87 111.60
N ARG A 166 -90.82 -46.87 111.05
CA ARG A 166 -90.56 -47.37 109.69
C ARG A 166 -90.74 -46.27 108.64
N ASN A 167 -91.71 -45.37 108.80
CA ASN A 167 -91.90 -44.21 107.92
C ASN A 167 -90.79 -43.16 108.10
N GLN A 168 -90.29 -42.94 109.32
CA GLN A 168 -89.12 -42.07 109.55
C GLN A 168 -87.85 -42.66 108.95
N GLU A 169 -87.62 -43.97 109.09
CA GLU A 169 -86.50 -44.72 108.49
C GLU A 169 -86.59 -44.70 106.95
N LEU A 170 -87.77 -44.94 106.38
CA LEU A 170 -88.01 -44.80 104.93
C LEU A 170 -87.79 -43.36 104.45
N ALA A 171 -88.25 -42.35 105.18
CA ALA A 171 -88.01 -40.95 104.83
C ALA A 171 -86.53 -40.57 104.92
N GLN A 172 -85.77 -41.11 105.87
CA GLN A 172 -84.32 -40.96 105.93
C GLN A 172 -83.64 -41.66 104.74
N LEU A 173 -84.06 -42.89 104.42
CA LEU A 173 -83.49 -43.66 103.29
C LEU A 173 -83.78 -42.98 101.95
N VAL A 174 -85.00 -42.46 101.74
CA VAL A 174 -85.37 -41.64 100.57
C VAL A 174 -84.57 -40.34 100.50
N ASN A 175 -84.35 -39.65 101.63
CA ASN A 175 -83.51 -38.45 101.66
C ASN A 175 -82.03 -38.78 101.36
N ASN A 176 -81.51 -39.91 101.86
CA ASN A 176 -80.15 -40.36 101.57
C ASN A 176 -79.98 -40.75 100.10
N LEU A 177 -80.96 -41.46 99.51
CA LEU A 177 -81.00 -41.75 98.08
C LEU A 177 -81.09 -40.48 97.24
N ARG A 178 -81.90 -39.51 97.66
CA ARG A 178 -82.01 -38.20 96.99
C ARG A 178 -80.70 -37.42 97.06
N GLN A 179 -80.05 -37.34 98.22
CA GLN A 179 -78.73 -36.72 98.36
C GLN A 179 -77.67 -37.44 97.50
N SER A 180 -77.70 -38.77 97.44
CA SER A 180 -76.82 -39.54 96.54
C SER A 180 -77.12 -39.26 95.07
N GLN A 181 -78.40 -39.11 94.69
CA GLN A 181 -78.82 -38.76 93.34
C GLN A 181 -78.40 -37.32 92.96
N ASP A 182 -78.56 -36.36 93.87
CA ASP A 182 -78.13 -34.98 93.68
C ASP A 182 -76.59 -34.89 93.57
N GLN A 183 -75.84 -35.66 94.38
CA GLN A 183 -74.39 -35.79 94.26
C GLN A 183 -73.95 -36.43 92.93
N LEU A 184 -74.60 -37.52 92.51
CA LEU A 184 -74.35 -38.16 91.21
C LEU A 184 -74.69 -37.22 90.05
N GLN A 185 -75.78 -36.46 90.14
CA GLN A 185 -76.17 -35.47 89.15
C GLN A 185 -75.17 -34.31 89.10
N PHE A 186 -74.66 -33.84 90.25
CA PHE A 186 -73.59 -32.85 90.31
C PHE A 186 -72.32 -33.38 89.63
N GLN A 187 -71.81 -34.56 90.03
CA GLN A 187 -70.64 -35.19 89.41
C GLN A 187 -70.81 -35.40 87.91
N LEU A 188 -71.99 -35.85 87.45
CA LEU A 188 -72.30 -36.06 86.04
C LEU A 188 -72.40 -34.73 85.28
N SER A 189 -72.83 -33.64 85.92
CA SER A 189 -72.77 -32.28 85.36
C SER A 189 -71.33 -31.75 85.26
N GLU A 190 -70.51 -32.02 86.28
CA GLU A 190 -69.10 -31.63 86.33
C GLU A 190 -68.28 -32.38 85.28
N GLN A 191 -68.50 -33.69 85.11
CA GLN A 191 -67.86 -34.49 84.06
C GLN A 191 -68.32 -34.08 82.66
N LYS A 192 -69.60 -33.72 82.47
CA LYS A 192 -70.07 -33.10 81.21
C LYS A 192 -69.39 -31.75 80.94
N ALA A 193 -69.16 -30.92 81.98
CA ALA A 193 -68.44 -29.66 81.84
C ALA A 193 -66.94 -29.88 81.53
N LYS A 194 -66.29 -30.86 82.16
CA LYS A 194 -64.91 -31.30 81.87
C LYS A 194 -64.79 -31.81 80.43
N TYR A 195 -65.68 -32.71 80.00
CA TYR A 195 -65.74 -33.21 78.62
C TYR A 195 -65.91 -32.06 77.61
N LYS A 196 -66.86 -31.13 77.85
CA LYS A 196 -67.08 -29.98 76.97
C LYS A 196 -65.84 -29.10 76.85
N ARG A 197 -65.16 -28.79 77.96
CA ARG A 197 -63.89 -28.04 77.96
C ARG A 197 -62.78 -28.78 77.21
N LEU A 198 -62.64 -30.08 77.43
CA LEU A 198 -61.62 -30.91 76.75
C LEU A 198 -61.86 -30.98 75.24
N ASN A 199 -63.12 -31.15 74.81
CA ASN A 199 -63.50 -31.13 73.39
C ASN A 199 -63.26 -29.75 72.77
N GLN A 200 -63.55 -28.66 73.49
CA GLN A 200 -63.25 -27.29 73.03
C GLN A 200 -61.74 -27.06 72.89
N ASN A 201 -60.93 -27.53 73.84
CA ASN A 201 -59.47 -27.46 73.76
C ASN A 201 -58.94 -28.28 72.57
N PHE A 202 -59.43 -29.50 72.37
CA PHE A 202 -59.08 -30.36 71.23
C PHE A 202 -59.46 -29.72 69.88
N ASP A 203 -60.63 -29.10 69.78
CA ASP A 203 -61.04 -28.35 68.58
C ASP A 203 -60.18 -27.10 68.32
N LEU A 204 -59.72 -26.42 69.37
CA LEU A 204 -58.79 -25.29 69.25
C LEU A 204 -57.39 -25.75 68.83
N GLU A 205 -56.87 -26.81 69.45
CA GLU A 205 -55.56 -27.38 69.12
C GLU A 205 -55.54 -27.94 67.69
N ARG A 206 -56.59 -28.68 67.29
CA ARG A 206 -56.77 -29.15 65.91
C ARG A 206 -56.77 -28.00 64.89
N LYS A 207 -57.46 -26.89 65.20
CA LYS A 207 -57.44 -25.68 64.35
C LYS A 207 -56.06 -25.03 64.33
N GLN A 208 -55.38 -24.89 65.46
CA GLN A 208 -54.03 -24.33 65.52
C GLN A 208 -53.00 -25.18 64.74
N LEU A 209 -53.11 -26.51 64.79
CA LEU A 209 -52.28 -27.41 63.98
C LEU A 209 -52.59 -27.28 62.48
N GLN A 210 -53.87 -27.20 62.11
CA GLN A 210 -54.29 -26.96 60.72
C GLN A 210 -53.81 -25.59 60.21
N GLU A 211 -53.88 -24.54 61.03
CA GLU A 211 -53.35 -23.21 60.70
C GLU A 211 -51.82 -23.19 60.58
N LYS A 212 -51.09 -23.88 61.46
CA LYS A 212 -49.63 -24.02 61.36
C LYS A 212 -49.25 -24.71 60.06
N SER A 213 -49.84 -25.87 59.78
CA SER A 213 -49.63 -26.62 58.54
C SER A 213 -50.00 -25.81 57.29
N HIS A 214 -51.06 -24.99 57.33
CA HIS A 214 -51.38 -24.08 56.22
C HIS A 214 -50.36 -22.94 56.08
N LYS A 215 -49.86 -22.36 57.17
CA LYS A 215 -48.83 -21.30 57.14
C LYS A 215 -47.50 -21.84 56.60
N GLU A 216 -47.11 -23.05 57.03
CA GLU A 216 -45.97 -23.80 56.50
C GLU A 216 -46.16 -24.11 55.00
N GLN A 217 -47.33 -24.60 54.58
CA GLN A 217 -47.61 -24.89 53.17
C GLN A 217 -47.59 -23.63 52.29
N VAL A 218 -48.05 -22.48 52.80
CA VAL A 218 -47.93 -21.20 52.09
C VAL A 218 -46.47 -20.78 51.99
N SER A 219 -45.72 -20.78 53.09
CA SER A 219 -44.29 -20.41 53.06
C SER A 219 -43.46 -21.28 52.11
N LEU A 220 -43.74 -22.59 52.04
CA LEU A 220 -43.11 -23.52 51.08
C LEU A 220 -43.54 -23.25 49.63
N LYS A 221 -44.77 -22.80 49.38
CA LYS A 221 -45.22 -22.37 48.05
C LYS A 221 -44.55 -21.07 47.62
N ASP A 222 -44.41 -20.11 48.55
CA ASP A 222 -43.75 -18.83 48.29
C ASP A 222 -42.26 -19.04 47.98
N GLN A 223 -41.57 -19.88 48.76
CA GLN A 223 -40.18 -20.30 48.50
C GLN A 223 -40.05 -21.01 47.14
N LEU A 224 -40.95 -21.93 46.81
CA LEU A 224 -40.98 -22.60 45.51
C LEU A 224 -41.22 -21.62 44.35
N GLN A 225 -42.10 -20.64 44.52
CA GLN A 225 -42.36 -19.60 43.52
C GLN A 225 -41.13 -18.71 43.30
N VAL A 226 -40.43 -18.30 44.37
CA VAL A 226 -39.14 -17.60 44.27
C VAL A 226 -38.11 -18.44 43.53
N HIS A 227 -37.95 -19.73 43.87
CA HIS A 227 -37.02 -20.62 43.17
C HIS A 227 -37.37 -20.80 41.69
N ILE A 228 -38.64 -20.94 41.33
CA ILE A 228 -39.10 -20.99 39.94
C ILE A 228 -38.73 -19.68 39.21
N GLN A 229 -38.91 -18.52 39.84
CA GLN A 229 -38.53 -17.23 39.27
C GLN A 229 -37.00 -17.10 39.10
N THR A 230 -36.20 -17.48 40.10
CA THR A 230 -34.73 -17.50 40.01
C THR A 230 -34.24 -18.42 38.91
N ILE A 231 -34.80 -19.63 38.79
CA ILE A 231 -34.48 -20.57 37.69
C ILE A 231 -34.89 -19.96 36.34
N GLY A 232 -36.04 -19.30 36.24
CA GLY A 232 -36.47 -18.60 35.03
C GLY A 232 -35.50 -17.50 34.59
N ILE A 233 -35.01 -16.68 35.53
CA ILE A 233 -34.00 -15.64 35.28
C ILE A 233 -32.69 -16.27 34.83
N LEU A 234 -32.15 -17.25 35.57
CA LEU A 234 -30.89 -17.93 35.23
C LEU A 234 -30.96 -18.67 33.88
N VAL A 235 -32.12 -19.20 33.49
CA VAL A 235 -32.34 -19.79 32.16
C VAL A 235 -32.36 -18.71 31.07
N ALA A 236 -33.04 -17.58 31.30
CA ALA A 236 -33.06 -16.45 30.37
C ALA A 236 -31.65 -15.89 30.15
N GLU A 237 -30.95 -15.52 31.23
CA GLU A 237 -29.55 -15.06 31.21
C GLU A 237 -28.64 -16.05 30.51
N LYS A 238 -28.76 -17.36 30.81
CA LYS A 238 -27.98 -18.40 30.11
C LYS A 238 -28.28 -18.43 28.62
N THR A 239 -29.54 -18.30 28.19
CA THR A 239 -29.87 -18.27 26.75
C THR A 239 -29.38 -17.00 26.06
N GLU A 240 -29.42 -15.86 26.73
CA GLU A 240 -28.91 -14.58 26.22
C GLU A 240 -27.38 -14.61 26.09
N LEU A 241 -26.67 -15.05 27.13
CA LEU A 241 -25.22 -15.23 27.12
C LEU A 241 -24.79 -16.27 26.07
N GLN A 242 -25.51 -17.37 25.91
CA GLN A 242 -25.23 -18.38 24.89
C GLN A 242 -25.47 -17.85 23.47
N SER A 243 -26.50 -17.02 23.26
CA SER A 243 -26.76 -16.33 21.99
C SER A 243 -25.67 -15.31 21.66
N SER A 244 -25.32 -14.46 22.63
CA SER A 244 -24.26 -13.45 22.52
C SER A 244 -22.89 -14.08 22.24
N LEU A 245 -22.54 -15.16 22.95
CA LEU A 245 -21.32 -15.93 22.71
C LEU A 245 -21.30 -16.55 21.31
N SER A 246 -22.42 -17.09 20.83
CA SER A 246 -22.54 -17.65 19.48
C SER A 246 -22.36 -16.58 18.40
N LEU A 247 -23.00 -15.42 18.56
CA LEU A 247 -22.88 -14.27 17.65
C LEU A 247 -21.45 -13.71 17.63
N SER A 248 -20.83 -13.56 18.80
CA SER A 248 -19.44 -13.13 18.94
C SER A 248 -18.47 -14.12 18.28
N GLN A 249 -18.65 -15.43 18.50
CA GLN A 249 -17.83 -16.47 17.87
C GLN A 249 -18.02 -16.51 16.33
N GLN A 250 -19.24 -16.31 15.82
CA GLN A 250 -19.49 -16.20 14.38
C GLN A 250 -18.82 -14.95 13.78
N THR A 251 -18.92 -13.80 14.47
CA THR A 251 -18.28 -12.55 14.05
C THR A 251 -16.74 -12.70 14.04
N ALA A 252 -16.16 -13.32 15.06
CA ALA A 252 -14.72 -13.62 15.12
C ALA A 252 -14.27 -14.54 13.97
N LYS A 253 -15.04 -15.58 13.64
CA LYS A 253 -14.79 -16.46 12.49
C LYS A 253 -14.85 -15.69 11.15
N GLN A 254 -15.82 -14.80 10.98
CA GLN A 254 -15.91 -13.95 9.80
C GLN A 254 -14.69 -13.04 9.69
N LYS A 255 -14.29 -12.36 10.77
CA LYS A 255 -13.11 -11.48 10.78
C LYS A 255 -11.80 -12.23 10.57
N ALA A 256 -11.68 -13.48 11.02
CA ALA A 256 -10.54 -14.33 10.67
C ALA A 256 -10.47 -14.57 9.14
N GLY A 257 -11.60 -14.92 8.50
CA GLY A 257 -11.67 -15.09 7.05
C GLY A 257 -11.36 -13.81 6.25
N GLU A 258 -11.88 -12.66 6.70
CA GLU A 258 -11.55 -11.35 6.10
C GLU A 258 -10.04 -11.05 6.20
N VAL A 259 -9.40 -11.37 7.34
CA VAL A 259 -7.94 -11.19 7.54
C VAL A 259 -7.13 -12.15 6.66
N GLU A 260 -7.55 -13.41 6.50
CA GLU A 260 -6.91 -14.35 5.58
C GLU A 260 -7.01 -13.90 4.12
N GLU A 261 -8.17 -13.38 3.70
CA GLU A 261 -8.36 -12.86 2.34
C GLU A 261 -7.49 -11.62 2.09
N LEU A 262 -7.47 -10.66 3.03
CA LEU A 262 -6.60 -9.48 2.97
C LEU A 262 -5.12 -9.86 2.96
N GLN A 263 -4.72 -10.89 3.71
CA GLN A 263 -3.36 -11.42 3.69
C GLN A 263 -3.03 -12.08 2.33
N GLY A 264 -3.99 -12.77 1.71
CA GLY A 264 -3.89 -13.30 0.35
C GLY A 264 -3.70 -12.19 -0.70
N ARG A 265 -4.57 -11.17 -0.68
CA ARG A 265 -4.47 -9.97 -1.52
C ARG A 265 -3.13 -9.26 -1.36
N LEU A 266 -2.63 -9.13 -0.12
CA LEU A 266 -1.32 -8.54 0.18
C LEU A 266 -0.15 -9.37 -0.36
N ARG A 267 -0.20 -10.72 -0.25
CA ARG A 267 0.81 -11.61 -0.86
C ARG A 267 0.83 -11.47 -2.39
N ALA A 268 -0.34 -11.45 -3.04
CA ALA A 268 -0.44 -11.26 -4.49
C ALA A 268 -0.01 -9.86 -4.96
N SER A 269 -0.19 -8.83 -4.13
CA SER A 269 0.36 -7.48 -4.35
C SER A 269 1.89 -7.47 -4.28
N ARG A 270 2.47 -8.05 -3.22
CA ARG A 270 3.93 -8.14 -3.03
C ARG A 270 4.62 -8.98 -4.11
N GLN A 271 3.99 -10.06 -4.58
CA GLN A 271 4.50 -10.85 -5.69
C GLN A 271 4.60 -10.01 -6.96
N ARG A 272 3.50 -9.34 -7.36
CA ARG A 272 3.50 -8.45 -8.53
C ARG A 272 4.51 -7.31 -8.42
N ALA A 273 4.70 -6.73 -7.23
CA ALA A 273 5.76 -5.75 -7.00
C ALA A 273 7.15 -6.33 -7.28
N SER A 274 7.45 -7.53 -6.79
CA SER A 274 8.73 -8.21 -7.05
C SER A 274 8.92 -8.63 -8.51
N ASP A 275 7.84 -8.95 -9.22
CA ASP A 275 7.87 -9.25 -10.66
C ASP A 275 8.16 -7.97 -11.46
N LEU A 276 7.48 -6.86 -11.16
CA LEU A 276 7.74 -5.52 -11.75
C LEU A 276 9.16 -5.01 -11.43
N GLU A 277 9.68 -5.22 -10.22
CA GLU A 277 11.08 -4.91 -9.88
C GLU A 277 12.07 -5.66 -10.77
N ARG A 278 11.78 -6.94 -11.08
CA ARG A 278 12.60 -7.75 -11.99
C ARG A 278 12.47 -7.31 -13.45
N GLU A 279 11.29 -6.89 -13.89
CA GLU A 279 11.08 -6.30 -15.21
C GLU A 279 11.82 -4.96 -15.35
N ILE A 280 11.73 -4.06 -14.36
CA ILE A 280 12.47 -2.79 -14.32
C ILE A 280 13.98 -3.03 -14.38
N LEU A 281 14.51 -3.99 -13.63
CA LEU A 281 15.92 -4.38 -13.70
C LEU A 281 16.30 -4.96 -15.07
N SER A 282 15.43 -5.75 -15.70
CA SER A 282 15.65 -6.28 -17.05
C SER A 282 15.70 -5.17 -18.10
N LEU A 283 14.70 -4.28 -18.09
CA LEU A 283 14.60 -3.11 -18.97
C LEU A 283 15.76 -2.13 -18.76
N SER A 284 16.19 -1.90 -17.51
CA SER A 284 17.36 -1.07 -17.18
C SER A 284 18.65 -1.67 -17.76
N ASN A 285 18.86 -2.98 -17.64
CA ASN A 285 20.00 -3.67 -18.25
C ASN A 285 19.95 -3.62 -19.79
N SER A 286 18.78 -3.79 -20.39
CA SER A 286 18.57 -3.68 -21.84
C SER A 286 18.86 -2.27 -22.35
N ASN A 287 18.33 -1.25 -21.67
CA ASN A 287 18.58 0.15 -22.02
C ASN A 287 20.08 0.50 -21.87
N GLN A 288 20.76 -0.02 -20.85
CA GLN A 288 22.22 0.15 -20.70
C GLN A 288 23.02 -0.57 -21.80
N GLN A 289 22.48 -1.61 -22.46
CA GLN A 289 23.08 -2.23 -23.64
C GLN A 289 22.83 -1.39 -24.90
N LEU A 290 21.60 -0.91 -25.09
CA LEU A 290 21.25 0.01 -26.19
C LEU A 290 22.04 1.33 -26.12
N GLU A 291 22.25 1.89 -24.94
CA GLU A 291 23.14 3.03 -24.73
C GLU A 291 24.58 2.75 -25.19
N LYS A 292 25.12 1.56 -24.91
CA LYS A 292 26.50 1.19 -25.32
C LYS A 292 26.59 1.06 -26.84
N ALA A 293 25.64 0.35 -27.45
CA ALA A 293 25.55 0.23 -28.90
C ALA A 293 25.39 1.60 -29.59
N ASN A 294 24.54 2.49 -29.06
CA ASN A 294 24.39 3.86 -29.56
C ASN A 294 25.70 4.67 -29.40
N LYS A 295 26.39 4.54 -28.26
CA LYS A 295 27.74 5.12 -28.02
C LYS A 295 28.84 4.50 -28.89
N GLU A 296 28.57 3.40 -29.60
CA GLU A 296 29.46 2.80 -30.60
C GLU A 296 29.09 3.29 -32.00
N PHE A 297 27.80 3.26 -32.37
CA PHE A 297 27.29 3.84 -33.63
C PHE A 297 27.60 5.34 -33.78
N ILE A 298 27.61 6.12 -32.70
CA ILE A 298 28.05 7.52 -32.71
C ILE A 298 29.53 7.64 -33.10
N LYS A 299 30.42 6.79 -32.54
CA LYS A 299 31.86 6.79 -32.87
C LYS A 299 32.10 6.35 -34.32
N ASP A 300 31.39 5.34 -34.79
CA ASP A 300 31.50 4.92 -36.20
C ASP A 300 30.93 5.98 -37.14
N THR A 301 29.88 6.71 -36.74
CA THR A 301 29.37 7.88 -37.48
C THR A 301 30.40 9.02 -37.52
N GLU A 302 31.09 9.32 -36.41
CA GLU A 302 32.17 10.31 -36.37
C GLU A 302 33.37 9.89 -37.22
N ARG A 303 33.75 8.60 -37.16
CA ARG A 303 34.80 8.01 -37.98
C ARG A 303 34.47 8.08 -39.47
N LEU A 304 33.26 7.70 -39.87
CA LEU A 304 32.80 7.76 -41.27
C LEU A 304 32.73 9.22 -41.77
N LYS A 305 32.32 10.18 -40.93
CA LYS A 305 32.40 11.62 -41.26
C LYS A 305 33.85 12.07 -41.47
N LEU A 306 34.78 11.64 -40.61
CA LEU A 306 36.20 11.96 -40.73
C LEU A 306 36.81 11.37 -42.00
N ASP A 307 36.50 10.11 -42.32
CA ASP A 307 37.00 9.42 -43.51
C ASP A 307 36.36 9.99 -44.80
N HIS A 308 35.08 10.33 -44.80
CA HIS A 308 34.43 11.09 -45.88
C HIS A 308 35.10 12.45 -46.11
N TYR A 309 35.43 13.19 -45.04
CA TYR A 309 36.16 14.46 -45.16
C TYR A 309 37.55 14.28 -45.81
N LYS A 310 38.31 13.24 -45.41
CA LYS A 310 39.59 12.89 -46.06
C LYS A 310 39.39 12.60 -47.56
N PHE A 311 38.42 11.75 -47.90
CA PHE A 311 38.16 11.38 -49.30
C PHE A 311 37.74 12.60 -50.13
N SER A 312 36.85 13.45 -49.61
CA SER A 312 36.45 14.72 -50.23
C SER A 312 37.66 15.61 -50.54
N LYS A 313 38.56 15.78 -49.56
CA LYS A 313 39.80 16.56 -49.75
C LYS A 313 40.71 15.96 -50.83
N THR A 314 40.93 14.63 -50.82
CA THR A 314 41.72 13.98 -51.88
C THR A 314 41.06 14.07 -53.25
N ALA A 315 39.72 14.07 -53.34
CA ALA A 315 39.00 14.26 -54.59
C ALA A 315 39.15 15.70 -55.13
N GLU A 316 39.19 16.71 -54.25
CA GLU A 316 39.51 18.10 -54.62
C GLU A 316 40.97 18.24 -55.09
N GLU A 317 41.91 17.58 -54.42
CA GLU A 317 43.33 17.54 -54.82
C GLU A 317 43.50 16.89 -56.21
N TYR A 318 42.87 15.74 -56.47
CA TYR A 318 42.86 15.11 -57.80
C TYR A 318 42.14 15.96 -58.86
N LYS A 319 41.05 16.65 -58.50
CA LYS A 319 40.33 17.57 -59.41
C LYS A 319 41.20 18.77 -59.79
N SER A 320 41.96 19.31 -58.84
CA SER A 320 42.95 20.37 -59.09
C SER A 320 44.07 19.87 -60.01
N ALA A 321 44.68 18.72 -59.71
CA ALA A 321 45.72 18.11 -60.55
C ALA A 321 45.24 17.83 -61.99
N ASN A 322 44.01 17.35 -62.16
CA ASN A 322 43.39 17.16 -63.47
C ASN A 322 43.15 18.48 -64.22
N SER A 323 42.79 19.56 -63.51
CA SER A 323 42.65 20.89 -64.14
C SER A 323 44.00 21.44 -64.63
N GLU A 324 45.08 21.29 -63.84
CA GLU A 324 46.43 21.62 -64.29
C GLU A 324 46.88 20.80 -65.51
N LEU A 325 46.62 19.49 -65.51
CA LEU A 325 46.94 18.60 -66.64
C LEU A 325 46.18 19.01 -67.90
N THR A 326 44.91 19.39 -67.75
CA THR A 326 44.07 19.90 -68.86
C THR A 326 44.60 21.25 -69.38
N GLU A 327 45.05 22.15 -68.51
CA GLU A 327 45.65 23.42 -68.91
C GLU A 327 47.00 23.22 -69.62
N LYS A 328 47.86 22.31 -69.10
CA LYS A 328 49.14 21.93 -69.72
C LYS A 328 48.93 21.30 -71.10
N LEU A 329 47.91 20.43 -71.24
CA LEU A 329 47.52 19.86 -72.53
C LEU A 329 47.01 20.94 -73.51
N ASN A 330 46.14 21.85 -73.07
CA ASN A 330 45.66 22.96 -73.89
C ASN A 330 46.80 23.90 -74.34
N LYS A 331 47.79 24.15 -73.48
CA LYS A 331 49.03 24.86 -73.85
C LYS A 331 49.79 24.12 -74.94
N LYS A 332 50.00 22.80 -74.82
CA LYS A 332 50.65 22.00 -75.88
C LYS A 332 49.85 21.92 -77.18
N ILE A 333 48.52 21.87 -77.13
CA ILE A 333 47.66 21.96 -78.33
C ILE A 333 47.82 23.31 -79.02
N ASN A 334 47.95 24.41 -78.28
CA ASN A 334 48.14 25.75 -78.86
C ASN A 334 49.57 25.96 -79.37
N GLU A 335 50.59 25.41 -78.70
CA GLU A 335 51.96 25.33 -79.24
C GLU A 335 51.99 24.57 -80.58
N PHE A 336 51.36 23.39 -80.64
CA PHE A 336 51.25 22.61 -81.89
C PHE A 336 50.56 23.41 -83.00
N LYS A 337 49.41 24.03 -82.73
CA LYS A 337 48.69 24.88 -83.71
C LYS A 337 49.49 26.09 -84.20
N ASN A 338 50.45 26.58 -83.41
CA ASN A 338 51.34 27.65 -83.84
C ASN A 338 52.49 27.09 -84.69
N LEU A 339 53.10 25.97 -84.29
CA LEU A 339 54.09 25.25 -85.10
C LEU A 339 53.52 24.78 -86.45
N GLU A 340 52.25 24.37 -86.51
CA GLU A 340 51.55 24.02 -87.75
C GLU A 340 51.42 25.23 -88.70
N LYS A 341 51.12 26.42 -88.16
CA LYS A 341 51.09 27.67 -88.95
C LYS A 341 52.49 28.06 -89.41
N GLU A 342 53.48 28.00 -88.52
CA GLU A 342 54.88 28.29 -88.86
C GLU A 342 55.38 27.34 -89.96
N LEU A 343 55.06 26.04 -89.88
CA LEU A 343 55.36 25.07 -90.92
C LEU A 343 54.60 25.33 -92.24
N ALA A 344 53.37 25.84 -92.19
CA ALA A 344 52.64 26.27 -93.39
C ALA A 344 53.29 27.52 -94.03
N ASP A 345 53.67 28.51 -93.22
CA ASP A 345 54.39 29.70 -93.65
C ASP A 345 55.78 29.36 -94.22
N TYR A 346 56.51 28.43 -93.58
CA TYR A 346 57.80 27.94 -94.09
C TYR A 346 57.64 27.13 -95.38
N ARG A 347 56.57 26.33 -95.54
CA ARG A 347 56.26 25.67 -96.83
C ARG A 347 55.91 26.68 -97.93
N SER A 348 55.18 27.74 -97.59
CA SER A 348 54.86 28.84 -98.52
C SER A 348 56.14 29.59 -98.94
N LYS A 349 56.99 29.97 -97.98
CA LYS A 349 58.31 30.59 -98.21
C LYS A 349 59.25 29.66 -99.00
N LEU A 350 59.21 28.35 -98.73
CA LEU A 350 59.99 27.36 -99.46
C LEU A 350 59.51 27.26 -100.91
N SER A 351 58.20 27.14 -101.16
CA SER A 351 57.65 27.13 -102.53
C SER A 351 57.96 28.42 -103.31
N LEU A 352 57.93 29.58 -102.64
CA LEU A 352 58.37 30.85 -103.21
C LEU A 352 59.89 30.85 -103.49
N SER A 353 60.70 30.28 -102.59
CA SER A 353 62.16 30.17 -102.77
C SER A 353 62.54 29.10 -103.79
N GLU A 354 61.76 28.04 -103.97
CA GLU A 354 61.94 27.01 -104.99
C GLU A 354 61.58 27.55 -106.38
N THR A 355 60.53 28.36 -106.49
CA THR A 355 60.19 29.05 -107.75
C THR A 355 61.20 30.16 -108.07
N GLN A 356 61.70 30.90 -107.07
CA GLN A 356 62.86 31.80 -107.24
C GLN A 356 64.13 31.03 -107.63
N ASN A 357 64.42 29.88 -107.02
CA ASN A 357 65.56 29.05 -107.39
C ASN A 357 65.39 28.44 -108.79
N GLN A 358 64.19 28.11 -109.25
CA GLN A 358 63.95 27.73 -110.65
C GLN A 358 64.20 28.89 -111.62
N GLN A 359 63.94 30.14 -111.19
CA GLN A 359 64.28 31.36 -111.96
C GLN A 359 65.77 31.72 -111.90
N LEU A 360 66.48 31.34 -110.83
CA LEU A 360 67.92 31.56 -110.65
C LEU A 360 68.78 30.43 -111.26
N VAL A 361 68.30 29.19 -111.31
CA VAL A 361 68.89 28.08 -112.09
C VAL A 361 68.68 28.29 -113.59
N GLN A 362 67.76 29.18 -113.99
CA GLN A 362 67.70 29.74 -115.35
C GLN A 362 68.68 30.91 -115.58
N ASN A 363 69.40 31.38 -114.55
CA ASN A 363 70.31 32.53 -114.57
C ASN A 363 71.54 32.29 -113.68
N ASP A 364 72.34 31.25 -113.95
CA ASP A 364 73.56 30.93 -113.19
C ASP A 364 74.54 32.11 -113.12
N THR A 365 74.63 32.75 -111.95
CA THR A 365 75.66 33.75 -111.62
C THR A 365 76.69 33.17 -110.66
N SER A 366 77.97 33.28 -111.02
CA SER A 366 79.06 32.55 -110.36
C SER A 366 79.40 33.02 -108.94
N ASP A 367 78.92 34.19 -108.50
CA ASP A 367 79.31 34.82 -107.23
C ASP A 367 78.82 34.08 -105.98
N ASN A 368 77.64 33.43 -106.07
CA ASN A 368 77.01 32.74 -104.94
C ASN A 368 77.89 31.65 -104.31
N ARG A 369 78.82 31.07 -105.10
CA ARG A 369 79.74 30.02 -104.63
C ARG A 369 80.85 30.55 -103.74
N GLY A 370 81.35 31.77 -103.98
CA GLY A 370 82.43 32.37 -103.18
C GLY A 370 81.94 32.78 -101.79
N GLN A 371 80.80 33.47 -101.73
CA GLN A 371 80.19 33.94 -100.48
C GLN A 371 79.84 32.79 -99.52
N LEU A 372 79.44 31.63 -100.05
CA LEU A 372 79.18 30.44 -99.24
C LEU A 372 80.43 29.94 -98.50
N GLU A 373 81.59 29.97 -99.15
CA GLU A 373 82.86 29.47 -98.59
C GLU A 373 83.44 30.43 -97.54
N GLU A 374 83.18 31.74 -97.67
CA GLU A 374 83.49 32.77 -96.67
C GLU A 374 82.63 32.60 -95.39
N VAL A 375 81.31 32.43 -95.54
CA VAL A 375 80.38 32.15 -94.43
C VAL A 375 80.73 30.86 -93.67
N TYR A 376 81.26 29.84 -94.35
CA TYR A 376 81.77 28.63 -93.69
C TYR A 376 83.00 28.89 -92.80
N GLN A 377 83.84 29.88 -93.14
CA GLN A 377 84.98 30.28 -92.29
C GLN A 377 84.51 31.10 -91.08
N GLU A 378 83.61 32.07 -91.29
CA GLU A 378 83.01 32.84 -90.17
C GLU A 378 82.32 31.93 -89.15
N LYS A 379 81.56 30.93 -89.63
CA LYS A 379 80.95 29.89 -88.78
C LYS A 379 82.00 29.19 -87.90
N LEU A 380 83.14 28.81 -88.48
CA LEU A 380 84.22 28.12 -87.78
C LEU A 380 84.91 29.00 -86.73
N GLU A 381 85.03 30.31 -86.97
CA GLU A 381 85.53 31.26 -85.98
C GLU A 381 84.52 31.50 -84.85
N LEU A 382 83.23 31.62 -85.18
CA LEU A 382 82.15 31.75 -84.20
C LEU A 382 82.03 30.49 -83.31
N GLU A 383 82.21 29.29 -83.87
CA GLU A 383 82.23 28.04 -83.09
C GLU A 383 83.42 27.98 -82.11
N LYS A 384 84.63 28.40 -82.53
CA LYS A 384 85.78 28.57 -81.61
C LYS A 384 85.51 29.63 -80.53
N ARG A 385 84.89 30.75 -80.90
CA ARG A 385 84.57 31.84 -79.95
C ARG A 385 83.50 31.41 -78.94
N LEU A 386 82.55 30.57 -79.37
CA LEU A 386 81.56 29.94 -78.50
C LEU A 386 82.19 28.89 -77.56
N SER A 387 83.21 28.13 -77.98
CA SER A 387 83.91 27.21 -77.06
C SER A 387 84.70 28.00 -76.01
N LEU A 388 85.45 29.03 -76.40
CA LEU A 388 86.18 29.90 -75.46
C LEU A 388 85.24 30.61 -74.47
N ASN A 389 84.05 31.04 -74.91
CA ASN A 389 83.05 31.61 -74.02
C ASN A 389 82.45 30.57 -73.05
N LYS A 390 82.25 29.31 -73.49
CA LYS A 390 81.82 28.22 -72.58
C LYS A 390 82.87 27.92 -71.52
N ASP A 391 84.15 27.85 -71.90
CA ASP A 391 85.27 27.62 -70.98
C ASP A 391 85.39 28.77 -69.96
N SER A 392 85.17 30.01 -70.40
CA SER A 392 85.13 31.20 -69.54
C SER A 392 83.95 31.16 -68.56
N ILE A 393 82.75 30.78 -69.01
CA ILE A 393 81.58 30.60 -68.15
C ILE A 393 81.81 29.47 -67.13
N SER A 394 82.45 28.36 -67.54
CA SER A 394 82.79 27.26 -66.63
C SER A 394 83.74 27.71 -65.51
N LYS A 395 84.73 28.57 -65.83
CA LYS A 395 85.62 29.17 -64.81
C LYS A 395 84.86 30.08 -63.86
N LEU A 396 83.99 30.96 -64.38
CA LEU A 396 83.16 31.85 -63.56
C LEU A 396 82.18 31.07 -62.65
N ILE A 397 81.72 29.89 -63.07
CA ILE A 397 80.93 28.99 -62.22
C ILE A 397 81.79 28.42 -61.08
N MET A 398 82.97 27.87 -61.39
CA MET A 398 83.89 27.35 -60.37
C MET A 398 84.38 28.43 -59.39
N GLU A 399 84.63 29.64 -59.87
CA GLU A 399 84.97 30.80 -59.03
C GLU A 399 83.80 31.20 -58.13
N LYS A 400 82.57 31.25 -58.65
CA LYS A 400 81.35 31.49 -57.86
C LYS A 400 81.13 30.41 -56.80
N GLU A 401 81.35 29.14 -57.13
CA GLU A 401 81.20 28.02 -56.21
C GLU A 401 82.25 28.09 -55.09
N SER A 402 83.53 28.31 -55.43
CA SER A 402 84.61 28.53 -54.46
C SER A 402 84.34 29.74 -53.55
N MET A 403 83.84 30.86 -54.09
CA MET A 403 83.44 32.00 -53.26
C MET A 403 82.22 31.68 -52.37
N SER A 404 81.28 30.86 -52.84
CA SER A 404 80.14 30.39 -52.05
C SER A 404 80.58 29.49 -50.89
N GLU A 405 81.54 28.59 -51.11
CA GLU A 405 82.15 27.76 -50.07
C GLU A 405 82.89 28.59 -49.02
N GLN A 406 83.61 29.64 -49.45
CA GLN A 406 84.27 30.60 -48.55
C GLN A 406 83.26 31.38 -47.71
N TYR A 407 82.17 31.89 -48.30
CA TYR A 407 81.09 32.54 -47.55
C TYR A 407 80.40 31.58 -46.58
N GLN A 408 80.19 30.31 -46.96
CA GLN A 408 79.60 29.29 -46.10
C GLN A 408 80.52 28.95 -44.91
N HIS A 409 81.84 28.87 -45.14
CA HIS A 409 82.83 28.74 -44.06
C HIS A 409 82.83 29.95 -43.13
N TYR A 410 82.80 31.17 -43.67
CA TYR A 410 82.76 32.40 -42.88
C TYR A 410 81.48 32.49 -42.01
N ILE A 411 80.31 32.17 -42.58
CA ILE A 411 79.05 32.09 -41.83
C ILE A 411 79.12 31.02 -40.73
N THR A 412 79.78 29.89 -41.00
CA THR A 412 79.96 28.81 -40.01
C THR A 412 80.88 29.24 -38.86
N GLN A 413 81.99 29.93 -39.16
CA GLN A 413 82.87 30.52 -38.14
C GLN A 413 82.16 31.60 -37.31
N LEU A 414 81.40 32.49 -37.96
CA LEU A 414 80.62 33.51 -37.26
C LEU A 414 79.56 32.88 -36.36
N SER A 415 78.93 31.79 -36.82
CA SER A 415 77.98 31.01 -36.02
C SER A 415 78.64 30.33 -34.81
N GLN A 416 79.86 29.80 -34.97
CA GLN A 416 80.66 29.26 -33.85
C GLN A 416 81.06 30.34 -32.83
N GLN A 417 81.41 31.55 -33.30
CA GLN A 417 81.66 32.70 -32.42
C GLN A 417 80.39 33.10 -31.66
N VAL A 418 79.23 33.17 -32.33
CA VAL A 418 77.94 33.47 -31.69
C VAL A 418 77.53 32.38 -30.69
N THR A 419 77.85 31.10 -30.91
CA THR A 419 77.59 30.05 -29.91
C THR A 419 78.56 30.09 -28.74
N SER A 420 79.86 30.35 -28.96
CA SER A 420 80.83 30.47 -27.86
C SER A 420 80.50 31.67 -26.96
N LEU A 421 80.24 32.86 -27.52
CA LEU A 421 79.78 34.03 -26.77
C LEU A 421 78.45 33.76 -26.03
N ARG A 422 77.55 32.96 -26.61
CA ARG A 422 76.30 32.55 -25.94
C ARG A 422 76.57 31.63 -24.75
N ASP A 423 77.56 30.76 -24.83
CA ASP A 423 77.93 29.83 -23.76
C ASP A 423 78.77 30.52 -22.67
N GLU A 424 79.60 31.50 -23.01
CA GLU A 424 80.21 32.45 -22.07
C GLU A 424 79.15 33.25 -21.31
N ILE A 425 78.10 33.74 -22.00
CA ILE A 425 76.95 34.41 -21.37
C ILE A 425 76.20 33.46 -20.41
N LYS A 426 76.09 32.15 -20.72
CA LYS A 426 75.55 31.16 -19.77
C LYS A 426 76.47 30.94 -18.58
N GLN A 427 77.78 30.88 -18.79
CA GLN A 427 78.74 30.73 -17.70
C GLN A 427 78.64 31.92 -16.75
N HIS A 428 78.75 33.16 -17.27
CA HIS A 428 78.61 34.38 -16.48
C HIS A 428 77.21 34.54 -15.86
N SER A 429 76.13 34.02 -16.45
CA SER A 429 74.82 34.01 -15.79
C SER A 429 74.76 33.02 -14.62
N SER A 430 75.42 31.86 -14.73
CA SER A 430 75.54 30.89 -13.64
C SER A 430 76.47 31.38 -12.52
N GLU A 431 77.56 32.07 -12.84
CA GLU A 431 78.45 32.75 -11.88
C GLU A 431 77.68 33.87 -11.18
N LYS A 432 76.89 34.67 -11.91
CA LYS A 432 76.00 35.68 -11.33
C LYS A 432 74.94 35.07 -10.41
N GLU A 433 74.38 33.90 -10.74
CA GLU A 433 73.43 33.20 -9.88
C GLU A 433 74.09 32.68 -8.59
N GLN A 434 75.34 32.22 -8.67
CA GLN A 434 76.16 31.85 -7.51
C GLN A 434 76.47 33.08 -6.64
N LEU A 435 76.95 34.17 -7.23
CA LEU A 435 77.21 35.44 -6.53
C LEU A 435 75.95 36.05 -5.90
N CYS A 436 74.77 35.89 -6.51
CA CYS A 436 73.49 36.25 -5.87
C CYS A 436 73.23 35.38 -4.63
N LYS A 437 73.46 34.06 -4.69
CA LYS A 437 73.29 33.17 -3.53
C LYS A 437 74.30 33.49 -2.40
N GLU A 438 75.52 33.87 -2.75
CA GLU A 438 76.51 34.36 -1.78
C GLU A 438 76.11 35.70 -1.18
N ARG A 439 75.70 36.69 -1.99
CA ARG A 439 75.15 37.98 -1.55
C ARG A 439 73.99 37.77 -0.57
N ASP A 440 73.05 36.87 -0.91
CA ASP A 440 71.88 36.57 -0.08
C ASP A 440 72.26 35.83 1.22
N SER A 441 73.47 35.25 1.30
CA SER A 441 74.05 34.70 2.53
C SER A 441 74.82 35.74 3.36
N LEU A 442 75.35 36.79 2.72
CA LEU A 442 76.05 37.91 3.35
C LEU A 442 75.08 38.97 3.86
N GLN A 443 73.98 39.22 3.16
CA GLN A 443 72.92 40.13 3.62
C GLN A 443 72.28 39.60 4.91
N ARG A 444 72.01 38.29 5.00
CA ARG A 444 71.60 37.61 6.25
C ARG A 444 72.65 37.63 7.38
N LYS A 445 73.88 38.09 7.12
CA LYS A 445 74.92 38.34 8.15
C LYS A 445 75.04 39.83 8.51
N LEU A 446 74.70 40.74 7.59
CA LEU A 446 74.59 42.18 7.84
C LEU A 446 73.35 42.53 8.66
N GLU A 447 72.20 41.93 8.33
CA GLU A 447 70.96 42.03 9.12
C GLU A 447 71.12 41.50 10.56
N ALA A 448 72.16 40.70 10.82
CA ALA A 448 72.55 40.21 12.15
C ALA A 448 73.60 41.09 12.86
N PHE A 449 74.18 42.10 12.18
CA PHE A 449 75.17 43.04 12.74
C PHE A 449 74.58 44.44 13.00
N GLU A 450 73.55 44.85 12.25
CA GLU A 450 72.91 46.17 12.40
C GLU A 450 72.08 46.32 13.70
N GLN A 451 71.92 45.26 14.51
CA GLN A 451 71.29 45.34 15.84
C GLN A 451 72.23 45.82 16.97
N GLN A 452 73.51 46.15 16.71
CA GLN A 452 74.45 46.45 17.82
C GLN A 452 75.50 47.56 17.57
N ASN A 453 75.07 48.79 17.25
CA ASN A 453 75.46 50.06 17.94
C ASN A 453 75.35 51.35 17.10
N SER A 454 74.97 52.47 17.73
CA SER A 454 75.32 53.84 17.27
C SER A 454 75.09 54.93 18.35
N SER A 455 76.11 55.31 19.16
CA SER A 455 76.12 56.57 19.96
C SER A 455 77.54 57.03 20.39
N PHE A 456 77.79 58.34 20.34
CA PHE A 456 79.07 59.10 20.31
C PHE A 456 79.79 59.45 21.66
N SER A 457 81.13 59.72 21.59
CA SER A 457 81.96 60.83 22.20
C SER A 457 81.91 61.22 23.72
N LYS A 458 82.91 61.87 24.40
CA LYS A 458 84.35 62.23 24.21
C LYS A 458 85.02 62.81 25.51
N GLU A 459 86.37 62.69 25.64
CA GLU A 459 87.42 63.63 26.22
C GLU A 459 87.51 64.09 27.73
N ASP A 460 88.55 63.62 28.46
CA ASP A 460 89.71 64.28 29.19
C ASP A 460 89.61 65.60 30.04
N PRO A 461 90.62 65.98 30.92
CA PRO A 461 91.57 65.22 31.78
C PRO A 461 91.86 65.82 33.22
N SER A 462 92.86 65.27 33.93
CA SER A 462 93.41 65.54 35.30
C SER A 462 94.26 66.85 35.48
N GLU A 463 94.84 67.24 36.65
CA GLU A 463 94.51 67.24 38.11
C GLU A 463 95.62 68.04 38.87
N LEU A 464 95.54 68.20 40.21
CA LEU A 464 96.57 68.72 41.16
C LEU A 464 96.84 70.25 41.08
N LYS A 465 96.46 71.11 42.05
CA LYS A 465 96.17 70.97 43.51
C LYS A 465 97.37 70.31 44.25
N VAL A 466 97.72 70.58 45.51
CA VAL A 466 96.91 70.85 46.71
C VAL A 466 97.59 71.86 47.68
N GLN A 467 98.91 72.03 47.62
CA GLN A 467 99.74 72.37 48.80
C GLN A 467 99.49 73.73 49.49
N ILE A 468 98.86 74.72 48.86
CA ILE A 468 98.62 76.05 49.45
C ILE A 468 97.24 76.15 50.16
N ASN A 469 96.31 75.21 49.93
CA ASN A 469 94.92 75.29 50.42
C ASN A 469 94.75 75.28 51.96
N ILE A 470 95.77 74.94 52.74
CA ILE A 470 95.61 74.62 54.17
C ILE A 470 95.52 75.89 55.04
N LEU A 471 96.16 77.00 54.65
CA LEU A 471 96.32 78.18 55.52
C LEU A 471 95.18 79.22 55.43
N LYS A 472 94.18 79.04 54.54
CA LYS A 472 93.05 79.99 54.40
C LYS A 472 91.84 79.62 55.26
N ASN A 473 91.52 78.33 55.36
CA ASN A 473 90.20 77.85 55.79
C ASN A 473 89.81 78.24 57.23
N GLN A 474 90.78 78.49 58.11
CA GLN A 474 90.52 78.73 59.53
C GLN A 474 89.83 80.08 59.84
N ASN A 475 89.83 81.03 58.91
CA ASN A 475 89.27 82.36 59.14
C ASN A 475 87.81 82.51 58.65
N GLU A 476 87.33 81.60 57.78
CA GLU A 476 85.99 81.68 57.17
C GLU A 476 84.90 80.95 58.00
N GLU A 477 85.30 80.14 58.99
CA GLU A 477 84.41 79.21 59.71
C GLU A 477 83.52 79.87 60.79
N LEU A 478 83.82 81.11 61.19
CA LEU A 478 83.07 81.82 62.25
C LEU A 478 81.88 82.61 61.69
N ASP A 479 82.06 83.39 60.62
CA ASP A 479 80.98 84.23 60.04
C ASP A 479 79.80 83.40 59.51
N GLN A 480 80.08 82.18 59.01
CA GLN A 480 79.05 81.24 58.56
C GLN A 480 78.02 80.94 59.66
N LYS A 481 78.44 80.86 60.94
CA LYS A 481 77.57 80.38 62.03
C LYS A 481 76.44 81.35 62.37
N PHE A 482 76.62 82.67 62.18
CA PHE A 482 75.54 83.65 62.37
C PHE A 482 74.56 83.69 61.20
N GLN A 483 75.05 83.64 59.96
CA GLN A 483 74.18 83.62 58.77
C GLN A 483 73.29 82.34 58.73
N ASN A 484 73.80 81.24 59.27
CA ASN A 484 73.10 79.96 59.38
C ASN A 484 71.94 79.94 60.42
N GLU A 485 71.79 80.93 61.29
CA GLU A 485 70.62 81.02 62.20
C GLU A 485 69.50 81.85 61.58
N THR A 486 69.80 83.03 61.03
CA THR A 486 68.79 83.93 60.45
C THR A 486 68.08 83.32 59.24
N SER A 487 68.82 82.57 58.42
CA SER A 487 68.28 81.83 57.27
C SER A 487 67.18 80.84 57.70
N LYS A 488 67.46 79.95 58.67
CA LYS A 488 66.52 78.92 59.17
C LYS A 488 65.13 79.46 59.54
N THR A 489 65.04 80.65 60.11
CA THR A 489 63.77 81.25 60.54
C THR A 489 62.92 81.72 59.36
N ILE A 490 63.55 82.30 58.33
CA ILE A 490 62.88 82.69 57.08
C ILE A 490 62.44 81.42 56.35
N ASP A 491 63.38 80.47 56.21
CA ASP A 491 63.20 79.12 55.69
C ASP A 491 62.01 78.35 56.31
N PHE A 492 61.62 78.65 57.56
CA PHE A 492 60.51 77.99 58.23
C PHE A 492 59.17 78.66 57.90
N ASN A 493 59.11 80.00 57.90
CA ASN A 493 57.90 80.73 57.53
C ASN A 493 57.50 80.47 56.07
N ASP A 494 58.47 80.47 55.15
CA ASP A 494 58.21 80.19 53.72
C ASP A 494 57.66 78.77 53.52
N LYS A 495 58.14 77.80 54.33
CA LYS A 495 57.62 76.41 54.33
C LYS A 495 56.20 76.31 54.93
N MET A 496 55.83 77.16 55.87
CA MET A 496 54.46 77.21 56.41
C MET A 496 53.49 77.80 55.39
N ALA A 497 53.80 78.94 54.78
CA ALA A 497 52.98 79.54 53.73
C ALA A 497 52.78 78.59 52.53
N ALA A 498 53.83 77.90 52.11
CA ALA A 498 53.76 76.88 51.05
C ALA A 498 52.95 75.63 51.43
N GLN A 499 52.74 75.34 52.73
CA GLN A 499 51.81 74.30 53.17
C GLN A 499 50.36 74.79 53.18
N GLU A 500 50.09 76.03 53.59
CA GLU A 500 48.75 76.61 53.58
C GLU A 500 48.19 76.75 52.15
N GLU A 501 49.00 77.26 51.21
CA GLU A 501 48.63 77.32 49.78
C GLU A 501 48.33 75.92 49.22
N LYS A 502 49.17 74.93 49.57
CA LYS A 502 49.00 73.54 49.14
C LYS A 502 47.76 72.87 49.73
N ILE A 503 47.35 73.23 50.96
CA ILE A 503 46.08 72.77 51.55
C ILE A 503 44.90 73.38 50.78
N ALA A 504 44.91 74.70 50.54
CA ALA A 504 43.85 75.37 49.79
C ALA A 504 43.70 74.82 48.36
N ASP A 505 44.79 74.41 47.70
CA ASP A 505 44.74 73.76 46.40
C ASP A 505 44.25 72.30 46.46
N LEU A 506 44.60 71.54 47.50
CA LEU A 506 44.04 70.20 47.73
C LEU A 506 42.51 70.25 47.96
N GLU A 507 42.00 71.26 48.68
CA GLU A 507 40.56 71.45 48.88
C GLU A 507 39.84 71.76 47.57
N LYS A 508 40.38 72.66 46.73
CA LYS A 508 39.87 72.93 45.37
C LYS A 508 39.90 71.66 44.51
N PHE A 509 40.94 70.83 44.65
CA PHE A 509 41.07 69.57 43.91
C PHE A 509 40.00 68.55 44.34
N ILE A 510 39.74 68.43 45.65
CA ILE A 510 38.67 67.58 46.20
C ILE A 510 37.29 68.07 45.77
N ALA A 511 37.06 69.39 45.70
CA ALA A 511 35.80 69.95 45.20
C ALA A 511 35.56 69.55 43.73
N ARG A 512 36.56 69.77 42.86
CA ARG A 512 36.49 69.36 41.44
C ARG A 512 36.27 67.85 41.29
N LEU A 513 37.00 67.02 42.05
CA LEU A 513 36.85 65.55 42.02
C LEU A 513 35.45 65.06 42.43
N LYS A 514 34.68 65.84 43.21
CA LYS A 514 33.28 65.53 43.55
C LYS A 514 32.30 65.93 42.44
N GLU A 515 32.54 67.05 41.77
CA GLU A 515 31.76 67.47 40.60
C GLU A 515 31.97 66.49 39.43
N ASP A 516 33.25 66.18 39.13
CA ASP A 516 33.70 65.10 38.26
C ASP A 516 33.00 63.76 38.53
N GLN A 517 32.78 63.39 39.80
CA GLN A 517 32.11 62.15 40.20
C GLN A 517 30.63 62.13 39.81
N VAL A 518 29.92 63.24 40.05
CA VAL A 518 28.49 63.37 39.70
C VAL A 518 28.30 63.32 38.17
N ASP A 519 29.14 64.03 37.42
CA ASP A 519 29.05 64.01 35.95
C ASP A 519 29.53 62.68 35.35
N LYS A 520 30.48 61.98 35.99
CA LYS A 520 30.81 60.58 35.63
C LYS A 520 29.65 59.63 35.91
N SER A 521 28.90 59.77 37.02
CA SER A 521 27.71 58.96 37.28
C SER A 521 26.65 59.19 36.20
N ARG A 522 26.33 60.45 35.92
CA ARG A 522 25.36 60.84 34.87
C ARG A 522 25.77 60.34 33.49
N LEU A 523 27.05 60.45 33.13
CA LEU A 523 27.57 59.94 31.87
C LEU A 523 27.51 58.42 31.80
N VAL A 524 27.74 57.71 32.91
CA VAL A 524 27.58 56.25 32.99
C VAL A 524 26.09 55.86 32.87
N GLU A 525 25.17 56.61 33.47
CA GLU A 525 23.73 56.40 33.35
C GLU A 525 23.22 56.63 31.93
N THR A 526 23.64 57.71 31.25
CA THR A 526 23.28 57.95 29.84
C THR A 526 23.93 56.91 28.93
N MET A 527 25.20 56.56 29.12
CA MET A 527 25.85 55.48 28.36
C MET A 527 25.19 54.11 28.59
N GLN A 528 24.64 53.84 29.78
CA GLN A 528 23.86 52.61 30.03
C GLN A 528 22.49 52.65 29.32
N SER A 529 21.78 53.78 29.38
CA SER A 529 20.54 54.00 28.63
C SER A 529 20.75 53.83 27.13
N ASP A 530 21.76 54.50 26.57
CA ASP A 530 22.09 54.46 25.15
C ASP A 530 22.59 53.08 24.73
N LYS A 531 23.33 52.37 25.59
CA LYS A 531 23.68 50.96 25.37
C LYS A 531 22.45 50.06 25.31
N ILE A 532 21.44 50.29 26.14
CA ILE A 532 20.18 49.53 26.11
C ILE A 532 19.36 49.89 24.85
N ALA A 533 19.28 51.18 24.49
CA ALA A 533 18.60 51.64 23.28
C ALA A 533 19.27 51.10 22.00
N ALA A 534 20.60 51.20 21.91
CA ALA A 534 21.39 50.64 20.82
C ALA A 534 21.29 49.11 20.78
N SER A 535 21.31 48.42 21.93
CA SER A 535 21.10 46.96 21.98
C SER A 535 19.72 46.57 21.46
N ARG A 536 18.67 47.32 21.82
CA ARG A 536 17.29 47.09 21.31
C ARG A 536 17.22 47.33 19.80
N ALA A 537 17.78 48.44 19.32
CA ALA A 537 17.86 48.74 17.89
C ALA A 537 18.68 47.69 17.10
N VAL A 538 19.79 47.18 17.67
CA VAL A 538 20.57 46.09 17.08
C VAL A 538 19.79 44.77 17.06
N THR A 539 19.03 44.44 18.10
CA THR A 539 18.15 43.26 18.07
C THR A 539 17.02 43.39 17.04
N GLN A 540 16.40 44.57 16.91
CA GLN A 540 15.38 44.84 15.89
C GLN A 540 15.99 44.77 14.47
N ASN A 541 17.14 45.38 14.24
CA ASN A 541 17.86 45.29 12.95
C ASN A 541 18.33 43.86 12.64
N ARG A 542 18.63 43.04 13.65
CA ARG A 542 18.95 41.61 13.47
C ARG A 542 17.70 40.80 13.10
N GLU A 543 16.56 41.05 13.73
CA GLU A 543 15.31 40.37 13.39
C GLU A 543 14.77 40.82 12.02
N LEU A 544 14.86 42.10 11.68
CA LEU A 544 14.52 42.60 10.34
C LEU A 544 15.45 42.00 9.26
N LYS A 545 16.74 41.82 9.54
CA LYS A 545 17.66 41.08 8.65
C LYS A 545 17.25 39.62 8.50
N LYS A 546 16.96 38.93 9.60
CA LYS A 546 16.47 37.54 9.57
C LYS A 546 15.17 37.41 8.76
N GLN A 547 14.23 38.34 8.92
CA GLN A 547 12.99 38.37 8.13
C GLN A 547 13.24 38.67 6.64
N LEU A 548 14.20 39.53 6.31
CA LEU A 548 14.63 39.76 4.93
C LEU A 548 15.36 38.55 4.34
N GLU A 549 16.18 37.85 5.12
CA GLU A 549 16.85 36.59 4.74
C GLU A 549 15.83 35.46 4.53
N GLU A 550 14.80 35.35 5.38
CA GLU A 550 13.68 34.42 5.24
C GLU A 550 12.81 34.75 4.01
N LEU A 551 12.49 36.02 3.77
CA LEU A 551 11.77 36.46 2.57
C LEU A 551 12.59 36.28 1.28
N GLN A 552 13.89 36.54 1.31
CA GLN A 552 14.80 36.29 0.18
C GLN A 552 14.94 34.79 -0.10
N GLY A 553 15.06 33.97 0.96
CA GLY A 553 15.06 32.51 0.85
C GLY A 553 13.75 31.97 0.26
N GLY A 554 12.60 32.47 0.74
CA GLY A 554 11.28 32.14 0.21
C GLY A 554 11.08 32.59 -1.24
N PHE A 555 11.57 33.78 -1.61
CA PHE A 555 11.52 34.26 -3.00
C PHE A 555 12.42 33.44 -3.93
N VAL A 556 13.65 33.12 -3.51
CA VAL A 556 14.56 32.25 -4.29
C VAL A 556 14.00 30.84 -4.39
N GLY A 557 13.43 30.27 -3.32
CA GLY A 557 12.73 28.99 -3.34
C GLY A 557 11.57 28.99 -4.33
N MET A 558 10.62 29.91 -4.18
CA MET A 558 9.46 30.06 -5.09
C MET A 558 9.88 30.36 -6.54
N SER A 559 10.97 31.10 -6.77
CA SER A 559 11.51 31.37 -8.12
C SER A 559 12.12 30.11 -8.74
N ASN A 560 12.87 29.33 -7.95
CA ASN A 560 13.44 28.05 -8.40
C ASN A 560 12.36 26.99 -8.63
N ASP A 561 11.34 26.91 -7.78
CA ASP A 561 10.24 25.97 -7.94
C ASP A 561 9.32 26.37 -9.09
N LYS A 562 9.10 27.67 -9.31
CA LYS A 562 8.47 28.18 -10.54
C LYS A 562 9.28 27.85 -11.78
N LEU A 563 10.62 27.94 -11.73
CA LEU A 563 11.49 27.56 -12.84
C LEU A 563 11.35 26.06 -13.16
N LYS A 564 11.49 25.18 -12.15
CA LYS A 564 11.26 23.73 -12.31
C LYS A 564 9.87 23.41 -12.87
N LEU A 565 8.83 24.08 -12.39
CA LEU A 565 7.46 23.88 -12.88
C LEU A 565 7.27 24.34 -14.32
N VAL A 566 8.02 25.36 -14.78
CA VAL A 566 8.04 25.78 -16.19
C VAL A 566 8.88 24.82 -17.05
N GLU A 567 10.03 24.38 -16.58
CA GLU A 567 10.89 23.39 -17.25
C GLU A 567 10.17 22.04 -17.42
N GLU A 568 9.53 21.54 -16.35
CA GLU A 568 8.69 20.35 -16.38
C GLU A 568 7.51 20.56 -17.34
N LEU A 569 6.76 21.66 -17.22
CA LEU A 569 5.63 21.97 -18.11
C LEU A 569 6.04 22.03 -19.60
N ASP A 570 7.21 22.61 -19.92
CA ASP A 570 7.69 22.70 -21.29
C ASP A 570 8.24 21.35 -21.80
N SER A 571 8.82 20.51 -20.93
CA SER A 571 9.15 19.12 -21.28
C SER A 571 7.90 18.26 -21.50
N GLN A 572 6.85 18.41 -20.68
CA GLN A 572 5.56 17.73 -20.87
C GLN A 572 4.84 18.21 -22.14
N LYS A 573 4.94 19.50 -22.51
CA LYS A 573 4.49 19.99 -23.83
C LYS A 573 5.28 19.34 -24.97
N HIS A 574 6.60 19.19 -24.83
CA HIS A 574 7.42 18.53 -25.86
C HIS A 574 7.02 17.06 -26.03
N ILE A 575 6.88 16.32 -24.93
CA ILE A 575 6.40 14.93 -24.92
C ILE A 575 5.00 14.84 -25.54
N THR A 576 4.08 15.74 -25.17
CA THR A 576 2.71 15.79 -25.74
C THR A 576 2.75 16.06 -27.24
N LYS A 577 3.62 16.95 -27.71
CA LYS A 577 3.82 17.24 -29.14
C LYS A 577 4.40 16.05 -29.89
N GLU A 578 5.42 15.39 -29.36
CA GLU A 578 5.96 14.16 -29.97
C GLU A 578 4.94 13.02 -29.99
N LEU A 579 4.11 12.87 -28.94
CA LEU A 579 3.04 11.87 -28.91
C LEU A 579 1.96 12.20 -29.93
N GLY A 580 1.59 13.48 -30.11
CA GLY A 580 0.70 13.91 -31.19
C GLY A 580 1.28 13.67 -32.60
N GLU A 581 2.59 13.87 -32.78
CA GLU A 581 3.28 13.58 -34.03
C GLU A 581 3.36 12.07 -34.32
N ARG A 582 3.62 11.24 -33.29
CA ARG A 582 3.58 9.77 -33.39
C ARG A 582 2.16 9.25 -33.67
N LEU A 583 1.14 9.79 -33.01
CA LEU A 583 -0.26 9.45 -33.29
C LEU A 583 -0.64 9.84 -34.73
N SER A 584 -0.30 11.05 -35.18
CA SER A 584 -0.56 11.47 -36.57
C SER A 584 0.24 10.69 -37.61
N GLN A 585 1.35 10.05 -37.24
CA GLN A 585 2.05 9.08 -38.08
C GLN A 585 1.28 7.74 -38.10
N GLN A 586 0.90 7.20 -36.95
CA GLN A 586 0.13 5.96 -36.86
C GLN A 586 -1.25 6.05 -37.53
N GLU A 587 -1.92 7.21 -37.47
CA GLU A 587 -3.16 7.49 -38.19
C GLU A 587 -2.97 7.41 -39.71
N LYS A 588 -1.82 7.88 -40.24
CA LYS A 588 -1.49 7.78 -41.67
C LYS A 588 -1.13 6.35 -42.07
N GLU A 589 -0.29 5.67 -41.28
CA GLU A 589 0.04 4.26 -41.50
C GLU A 589 -1.22 3.38 -41.49
N LEU A 590 -2.20 3.68 -40.63
CA LEU A 590 -3.51 3.01 -40.63
C LEU A 590 -4.39 3.39 -41.83
N GLN A 591 -4.36 4.65 -42.30
CA GLN A 591 -5.07 5.08 -43.51
C GLN A 591 -4.48 4.42 -44.77
N GLU A 592 -3.15 4.40 -44.91
CA GLU A 592 -2.43 3.74 -46.00
C GLU A 592 -2.70 2.22 -46.01
N LEU A 593 -2.78 1.58 -44.83
CA LEU A 593 -3.16 0.16 -44.73
C LEU A 593 -4.65 -0.08 -45.04
N GLN A 594 -5.55 0.84 -44.69
CA GLN A 594 -6.96 0.76 -45.06
C GLN A 594 -7.18 0.94 -46.56
N GLU A 595 -6.45 1.86 -47.20
CA GLU A 595 -6.47 2.05 -48.65
C GLU A 595 -5.90 0.82 -49.38
N GLN A 596 -4.76 0.28 -48.93
CA GLN A 596 -4.22 -0.97 -49.47
C GLN A 596 -5.17 -2.17 -49.29
N LEU A 597 -5.89 -2.26 -48.15
CA LEU A 597 -6.89 -3.32 -47.96
C LEU A 597 -8.08 -3.14 -48.90
N SER A 598 -8.58 -1.93 -49.11
CA SER A 598 -9.70 -1.69 -50.04
C SER A 598 -9.30 -1.94 -51.51
N GLU A 599 -8.08 -1.57 -51.91
CA GLU A 599 -7.54 -1.94 -53.23
C GLU A 599 -7.48 -3.47 -53.44
N ARG A 600 -7.10 -4.22 -52.39
CA ARG A 600 -7.06 -5.69 -52.44
C ARG A 600 -8.43 -6.34 -52.40
N GLU A 601 -9.39 -5.77 -51.66
CA GLU A 601 -10.79 -6.20 -51.70
C GLU A 601 -11.39 -5.96 -53.09
N GLU A 602 -11.11 -4.81 -53.72
CA GLU A 602 -11.48 -4.56 -55.13
C GLU A 602 -10.78 -5.52 -56.10
N GLU A 603 -9.48 -5.79 -55.94
CA GLU A 603 -8.76 -6.76 -56.78
C GLU A 603 -9.37 -8.17 -56.67
N LEU A 604 -9.64 -8.63 -55.44
CA LEU A 604 -10.30 -9.91 -55.18
C LEU A 604 -11.73 -9.96 -55.73
N GLN A 605 -12.49 -8.87 -55.63
CA GLN A 605 -13.83 -8.79 -56.19
C GLN A 605 -13.81 -8.83 -57.72
N ARG A 606 -12.90 -8.08 -58.38
CA ARG A 606 -12.69 -8.12 -59.83
C ARG A 606 -12.28 -9.52 -60.30
N LEU A 607 -11.41 -10.21 -59.56
CA LEU A 607 -11.01 -11.60 -59.81
C LEU A 607 -12.19 -12.56 -59.64
N HIS A 608 -12.97 -12.45 -58.57
CA HIS A 608 -14.18 -13.26 -58.33
C HIS A 608 -15.20 -13.08 -59.46
N ASP A 609 -15.45 -11.84 -59.88
CA ASP A 609 -16.31 -11.49 -61.02
C ASP A 609 -15.83 -12.15 -62.32
N SER A 610 -14.51 -12.15 -62.56
CA SER A 610 -13.92 -12.78 -63.75
C SER A 610 -14.04 -14.31 -63.72
N SER A 611 -13.85 -14.92 -62.54
CA SER A 611 -14.01 -16.36 -62.32
C SER A 611 -15.47 -16.80 -62.47
N SER A 612 -16.41 -16.04 -61.90
CA SER A 612 -17.85 -16.25 -62.04
C SER A 612 -18.31 -16.17 -63.50
N LYS A 613 -17.84 -15.17 -64.25
CA LYS A 613 -18.07 -15.06 -65.70
C LYS A 613 -17.47 -16.25 -66.48
N GLY A 614 -16.28 -16.72 -66.09
CA GLY A 614 -15.66 -17.92 -66.66
C GLY A 614 -16.46 -19.20 -66.40
N ILE A 615 -16.93 -19.40 -65.16
CA ILE A 615 -17.78 -20.54 -64.77
C ILE A 615 -19.11 -20.51 -65.54
N PHE A 616 -19.73 -19.34 -65.70
CA PHE A 616 -20.96 -19.19 -66.48
C PHE A 616 -20.76 -19.55 -67.97
N GLN A 617 -19.65 -19.10 -68.58
CA GLN A 617 -19.29 -19.48 -69.94
C GLN A 617 -19.03 -20.99 -70.08
N GLN A 618 -18.29 -21.58 -69.13
CA GLN A 618 -18.02 -23.01 -69.09
C GLN A 618 -19.31 -23.84 -68.95
N ASN A 619 -20.23 -23.43 -68.08
CA ASN A 619 -21.52 -24.09 -67.93
C ASN A 619 -22.34 -24.02 -69.22
N GLN A 620 -22.39 -22.86 -69.89
CA GLN A 620 -23.07 -22.74 -71.19
C GLN A 620 -22.45 -23.65 -72.28
N ILE A 621 -21.13 -23.86 -72.25
CA ILE A 621 -20.45 -24.80 -73.16
C ILE A 621 -20.83 -26.25 -72.80
N VAL A 622 -20.87 -26.60 -71.52
CA VAL A 622 -21.28 -27.94 -71.04
C VAL A 622 -22.74 -28.24 -71.38
N ASP A 623 -23.65 -27.28 -71.23
CA ASP A 623 -25.07 -27.48 -71.58
C ASP A 623 -25.25 -27.65 -73.09
N ARG A 624 -24.54 -26.87 -73.92
CA ARG A 624 -24.50 -27.07 -75.38
C ARG A 624 -23.92 -28.45 -75.75
N MET A 625 -22.86 -28.88 -75.07
CA MET A 625 -22.26 -30.20 -75.26
C MET A 625 -23.27 -31.32 -74.96
N ARG A 626 -23.95 -31.25 -73.81
CA ARG A 626 -25.03 -32.19 -73.44
C ARG A 626 -26.19 -32.21 -74.43
N HIS A 627 -26.58 -31.05 -74.97
CA HIS A 627 -27.59 -30.99 -76.04
C HIS A 627 -27.13 -31.70 -77.31
N TYR A 628 -25.87 -31.52 -77.74
CA TYR A 628 -25.33 -32.24 -78.91
C TYR A 628 -25.12 -33.74 -78.64
N GLU A 629 -24.74 -34.14 -77.43
CA GLU A 629 -24.65 -35.55 -77.01
C GLU A 629 -26.02 -36.22 -77.07
N ALA A 630 -27.05 -35.60 -76.49
CA ALA A 630 -28.42 -36.10 -76.53
C ALA A 630 -28.99 -36.14 -77.96
N GLN A 631 -28.70 -35.13 -78.80
CA GLN A 631 -29.06 -35.13 -80.22
C GLN A 631 -28.33 -36.24 -80.99
N GLY A 632 -27.06 -36.49 -80.67
CA GLY A 632 -26.26 -37.58 -81.24
C GLY A 632 -26.85 -38.95 -80.90
N GLN A 633 -27.14 -39.19 -79.61
CA GLN A 633 -27.78 -40.42 -79.13
C GLN A 633 -29.16 -40.65 -79.78
N LEU A 634 -29.98 -39.61 -79.91
CA LEU A 634 -31.27 -39.68 -80.62
C LEU A 634 -31.08 -40.01 -82.11
N THR A 635 -30.08 -39.40 -82.76
CA THR A 635 -29.77 -39.66 -84.18
C THR A 635 -29.27 -41.09 -84.38
N GLU A 636 -28.44 -41.60 -83.47
CA GLU A 636 -27.96 -42.99 -83.48
C GLU A 636 -29.10 -43.99 -83.24
N MET A 637 -30.02 -43.67 -82.32
CA MET A 637 -31.23 -44.46 -82.07
C MET A 637 -32.13 -44.53 -83.31
N LEU A 638 -32.42 -43.38 -83.93
CA LEU A 638 -33.21 -43.31 -85.17
C LEU A 638 -32.50 -44.03 -86.35
N GLN A 639 -31.17 -43.98 -86.43
CA GLN A 639 -30.41 -44.76 -87.41
C GLN A 639 -30.50 -46.27 -87.15
N LYS A 640 -30.46 -46.70 -85.88
CA LYS A 640 -30.63 -48.11 -85.49
C LYS A 640 -32.04 -48.62 -85.79
N GLU A 641 -33.09 -47.86 -85.45
CA GLU A 641 -34.47 -48.18 -85.79
C GLU A 641 -34.70 -48.23 -87.30
N LEU A 642 -34.17 -47.25 -88.05
CA LEU A 642 -34.25 -47.21 -89.51
C LEU A 642 -33.48 -48.38 -90.15
N HIS A 643 -32.33 -48.78 -89.60
CA HIS A 643 -31.57 -49.93 -90.08
C HIS A 643 -32.28 -51.26 -89.77
N GLN A 644 -32.87 -51.41 -88.58
CA GLN A 644 -33.71 -52.56 -88.24
C GLN A 644 -34.95 -52.64 -89.14
N ALA A 645 -35.59 -51.52 -89.45
CA ALA A 645 -36.69 -51.46 -90.40
C ALA A 645 -36.24 -51.83 -91.83
N GLN A 646 -35.06 -51.36 -92.27
CA GLN A 646 -34.46 -51.77 -93.54
C GLN A 646 -34.13 -53.27 -93.57
N GLU A 647 -33.59 -53.83 -92.49
CA GLU A 647 -33.28 -55.26 -92.39
C GLU A 647 -34.55 -56.10 -92.39
N GLN A 648 -35.60 -55.70 -91.66
CA GLN A 648 -36.92 -56.34 -91.72
C GLN A 648 -37.53 -56.25 -93.13
N ILE A 649 -37.42 -55.10 -93.80
CA ILE A 649 -37.85 -54.94 -95.21
C ILE A 649 -37.04 -55.85 -96.13
N ASN A 650 -35.72 -55.97 -95.93
CA ASN A 650 -34.86 -56.85 -96.72
C ASN A 650 -35.19 -58.33 -96.47
N ILE A 651 -35.44 -58.74 -95.22
CA ILE A 651 -35.90 -60.10 -94.88
C ILE A 651 -37.25 -60.38 -95.52
N LEU A 652 -38.22 -59.48 -95.40
CA LEU A 652 -39.54 -59.63 -96.04
C LEU A 652 -39.47 -59.58 -97.58
N THR A 653 -38.51 -58.84 -98.15
CA THR A 653 -38.26 -58.78 -99.60
C THR A 653 -37.59 -60.05 -100.09
N ASN A 654 -36.62 -60.59 -99.34
CA ASN A 654 -35.98 -61.87 -99.62
C ASN A 654 -36.99 -63.01 -99.47
N GLN A 655 -37.79 -63.05 -98.42
CA GLN A 655 -38.91 -63.99 -98.28
C GLN A 655 -39.94 -63.84 -99.41
N ASN A 656 -40.24 -62.63 -99.88
CA ASN A 656 -41.07 -62.44 -101.07
C ASN A 656 -40.38 -62.93 -102.36
N SER A 657 -39.06 -62.78 -102.49
CA SER A 657 -38.29 -63.26 -103.64
C SER A 657 -38.12 -64.77 -103.63
N GLU A 658 -37.91 -65.38 -102.46
CA GLU A 658 -37.86 -66.81 -102.22
C GLU A 658 -39.24 -67.44 -102.39
N LEU A 659 -40.33 -66.82 -101.93
CA LEU A 659 -41.68 -67.29 -102.23
C LEU A 659 -42.01 -67.16 -103.72
N ARG A 660 -41.54 -66.11 -104.42
CA ARG A 660 -41.67 -66.01 -105.89
C ARG A 660 -40.82 -67.04 -106.63
N MET A 661 -39.59 -67.32 -106.17
CA MET A 661 -38.72 -68.35 -106.73
C MET A 661 -39.22 -69.76 -106.40
N ALA A 662 -39.80 -69.97 -105.23
CA ALA A 662 -40.46 -71.22 -104.83
C ALA A 662 -41.72 -71.44 -105.68
N LEU A 663 -42.55 -70.42 -105.91
CA LEU A 663 -43.67 -70.52 -106.85
C LEU A 663 -43.21 -70.77 -108.30
N ALA A 664 -42.05 -70.23 -108.71
CA ALA A 664 -41.46 -70.52 -110.03
C ALA A 664 -40.86 -71.94 -110.13
N THR A 665 -40.12 -72.40 -109.14
CA THR A 665 -39.51 -73.75 -109.11
C THR A 665 -40.50 -74.85 -108.73
N GLN A 666 -41.60 -74.52 -108.07
CA GLN A 666 -42.75 -75.42 -107.89
C GLN A 666 -43.65 -75.45 -109.14
N SER A 667 -43.48 -74.52 -110.09
CA SER A 667 -44.08 -74.63 -111.43
C SER A 667 -43.29 -75.56 -112.38
N VAL A 668 -42.00 -75.80 -112.11
CA VAL A 668 -41.12 -76.79 -112.79
C VAL A 668 -40.04 -77.24 -111.78
N SER A 669 -40.20 -78.30 -110.98
CA SER A 669 -40.57 -79.66 -111.40
C SER A 669 -41.11 -80.53 -110.26
N GLY A 670 -42.11 -81.37 -110.56
CA GLY A 670 -41.97 -82.80 -110.25
C GLY A 670 -41.15 -83.46 -111.37
N ASP A 671 -40.20 -84.37 -111.14
CA ASP A 671 -39.89 -85.11 -109.91
C ASP A 671 -38.37 -85.18 -109.66
N ASN A 672 -37.91 -85.18 -108.39
CA ASN A 672 -37.25 -86.34 -107.74
C ASN A 672 -36.50 -86.01 -106.42
N GLN A 673 -36.85 -86.75 -105.36
CA GLN A 673 -36.01 -87.37 -104.30
C GLN A 673 -35.04 -86.57 -103.38
N LYS A 674 -35.01 -87.06 -102.12
CA LYS A 674 -34.07 -86.85 -100.99
C LYS A 674 -34.31 -85.61 -100.09
N GLU A 675 -34.37 -85.83 -98.78
CA GLU A 675 -33.37 -85.39 -97.76
C GLU A 675 -33.91 -85.57 -96.31
N ASP A 676 -33.58 -86.69 -95.66
CA ASP A 676 -34.20 -87.12 -94.39
C ASP A 676 -33.41 -86.78 -93.09
N ASN A 677 -32.26 -86.11 -93.20
CA ASN A 677 -31.31 -85.95 -92.08
C ASN A 677 -31.48 -84.66 -91.22
N ASP A 678 -32.23 -83.67 -91.70
CA ASP A 678 -32.36 -82.36 -91.01
C ASP A 678 -33.64 -82.21 -90.18
N ALA A 679 -34.41 -83.28 -89.98
CA ALA A 679 -35.52 -83.29 -89.04
C ALA A 679 -35.06 -83.29 -87.56
N SER A 680 -34.07 -84.12 -87.20
CA SER A 680 -33.61 -84.24 -85.79
C SER A 680 -32.96 -82.95 -85.27
N LYS A 681 -32.04 -82.35 -86.04
CA LYS A 681 -31.32 -81.14 -85.62
C LYS A 681 -32.26 -79.96 -85.31
N ARG A 682 -33.38 -79.86 -86.04
CA ARG A 682 -34.41 -78.83 -85.79
C ARG A 682 -35.07 -78.99 -84.43
N ASN A 683 -35.33 -80.21 -83.97
CA ASN A 683 -35.96 -80.45 -82.68
C ASN A 683 -35.02 -80.13 -81.51
N ASP A 684 -33.74 -80.54 -81.58
CA ASP A 684 -32.75 -80.16 -80.56
C ASP A 684 -32.53 -78.64 -80.52
N LEU A 685 -32.47 -77.98 -81.68
CA LEU A 685 -32.37 -76.53 -81.76
C LEU A 685 -33.60 -75.83 -81.18
N VAL A 686 -34.82 -76.33 -81.44
CA VAL A 686 -36.06 -75.82 -80.82
C VAL A 686 -36.06 -76.03 -79.30
N GLY A 687 -35.50 -77.14 -78.80
CA GLY A 687 -35.29 -77.37 -77.36
C GLY A 687 -34.33 -76.35 -76.73
N GLN A 688 -33.17 -76.13 -77.36
CA GLN A 688 -32.18 -75.15 -76.92
C GLN A 688 -32.72 -73.71 -77.00
N LEU A 689 -33.43 -73.36 -78.07
CA LEU A 689 -34.11 -72.07 -78.21
C LEU A 689 -35.20 -71.90 -77.15
N SER A 690 -35.99 -72.92 -76.83
CA SER A 690 -37.01 -72.85 -75.77
C SER A 690 -36.40 -72.66 -74.38
N ALA A 691 -35.24 -73.27 -74.11
CA ALA A 691 -34.48 -73.04 -72.89
C ALA A 691 -33.90 -71.61 -72.84
N SER A 692 -33.31 -71.14 -73.95
CA SER A 692 -32.77 -69.79 -74.09
C SER A 692 -33.85 -68.72 -73.97
N VAL A 693 -35.04 -68.94 -74.55
CA VAL A 693 -36.20 -68.04 -74.41
C VAL A 693 -36.64 -67.97 -72.95
N ARG A 694 -36.77 -69.10 -72.23
CA ARG A 694 -37.09 -69.07 -70.79
C ARG A 694 -36.04 -68.36 -69.95
N GLN A 695 -34.76 -68.51 -70.27
CA GLN A 695 -33.69 -67.78 -69.59
C GLN A 695 -33.79 -66.27 -69.88
N LEU A 696 -33.99 -65.87 -71.14
CA LEU A 696 -34.21 -64.48 -71.52
C LEU A 696 -35.50 -63.90 -70.92
N GLU A 697 -36.56 -64.71 -70.73
CA GLU A 697 -37.78 -64.31 -70.03
C GLU A 697 -37.53 -64.08 -68.54
N MET A 698 -36.74 -64.94 -67.88
CA MET A 698 -36.32 -64.74 -66.50
C MET A 698 -35.40 -63.52 -66.32
N GLU A 699 -34.44 -63.33 -67.23
CA GLU A 699 -33.55 -62.16 -67.24
C GLU A 699 -34.34 -60.86 -67.54
N ARG A 700 -35.34 -60.92 -68.43
CA ARG A 700 -36.28 -59.83 -68.73
C ARG A 700 -37.18 -59.52 -67.53
N ASP A 701 -37.71 -60.53 -66.84
CA ASP A 701 -38.50 -60.35 -65.62
C ASP A 701 -37.65 -59.81 -64.45
N GLN A 702 -36.38 -60.23 -64.35
CA GLN A 702 -35.42 -59.74 -63.37
C GLN A 702 -35.00 -58.28 -63.67
N MET A 703 -34.74 -57.93 -64.93
CA MET A 703 -34.49 -56.56 -65.37
C MET A 703 -35.73 -55.67 -65.19
N MET A 704 -36.94 -56.18 -65.44
CA MET A 704 -38.17 -55.44 -65.17
C MET A 704 -38.40 -55.24 -63.67
N LYS A 705 -38.06 -56.21 -62.81
CA LYS A 705 -38.03 -56.00 -61.35
C LYS A 705 -37.00 -54.97 -60.94
N GLN A 706 -35.77 -55.03 -61.46
CA GLN A 706 -34.74 -54.03 -61.16
C GLN A 706 -35.12 -52.63 -61.66
N LEU A 707 -35.79 -52.52 -62.81
CA LEU A 707 -36.34 -51.25 -63.30
C LEU A 707 -37.50 -50.75 -62.45
N GLU A 708 -38.38 -51.64 -61.97
CA GLU A 708 -39.48 -51.25 -61.09
C GLU A 708 -38.98 -50.90 -59.67
N GLU A 709 -37.94 -51.58 -59.17
CA GLU A 709 -37.22 -51.27 -57.93
C GLU A 709 -36.45 -49.94 -58.05
N GLN A 710 -35.75 -49.69 -59.18
CA GLN A 710 -35.15 -48.38 -59.45
C GLN A 710 -36.20 -47.29 -59.64
N LYS A 711 -37.34 -47.58 -60.28
CA LYS A 711 -38.46 -46.66 -60.46
C LYS A 711 -39.13 -46.34 -59.13
N ASN A 712 -39.27 -47.30 -58.22
CA ASN A 712 -39.79 -47.09 -56.87
C ASN A 712 -38.76 -46.40 -55.97
N SER A 713 -37.47 -46.70 -56.10
CA SER A 713 -36.39 -45.96 -55.42
C SER A 713 -36.32 -44.51 -55.91
N ARG A 714 -36.49 -44.28 -57.22
CA ARG A 714 -36.59 -42.95 -57.82
C ARG A 714 -37.90 -42.26 -57.42
N MET A 715 -39.00 -43.00 -57.28
CA MET A 715 -40.27 -42.45 -56.78
C MET A 715 -40.14 -42.03 -55.33
N GLN A 716 -39.54 -42.87 -54.46
CA GLN A 716 -39.21 -42.51 -53.08
C GLN A 716 -38.19 -41.38 -52.98
N LEU A 717 -37.20 -41.27 -53.88
CA LEU A 717 -36.30 -40.12 -53.95
C LEU A 717 -37.02 -38.86 -54.42
N VAL A 718 -37.92 -38.95 -55.40
CA VAL A 718 -38.78 -37.85 -55.85
C VAL A 718 -39.80 -37.47 -54.78
N GLU A 719 -40.26 -38.42 -53.96
CA GLU A 719 -41.24 -38.21 -52.88
C GLU A 719 -40.57 -37.68 -51.62
N GLN A 720 -39.33 -38.10 -51.29
CA GLN A 720 -38.48 -37.44 -50.28
C GLN A 720 -38.02 -36.06 -50.74
N LEU A 721 -37.74 -35.88 -52.04
CA LEU A 721 -37.52 -34.56 -52.62
C LEU A 721 -38.79 -33.73 -52.57
N LYS A 722 -39.99 -34.32 -52.74
CA LYS A 722 -41.28 -33.63 -52.58
C LYS A 722 -41.67 -33.37 -51.13
N GLU A 723 -41.29 -34.20 -50.18
CA GLU A 723 -41.44 -33.92 -48.75
C GLU A 723 -40.52 -32.77 -48.38
N LYS A 724 -39.26 -32.78 -48.86
CA LYS A 724 -38.35 -31.64 -48.70
C LYS A 724 -38.84 -30.38 -49.40
N GLU A 725 -39.30 -30.49 -50.64
CA GLU A 725 -39.90 -29.42 -51.44
C GLU A 725 -41.14 -28.89 -50.72
N ASN A 726 -42.04 -29.72 -50.19
CA ASN A 726 -43.19 -29.28 -49.38
C ASN A 726 -42.76 -28.60 -48.07
N THR A 727 -41.76 -29.11 -47.35
CA THR A 727 -41.19 -28.39 -46.19
C THR A 727 -40.43 -27.11 -46.57
N LEU A 728 -40.18 -26.89 -47.86
CA LEU A 728 -39.62 -25.66 -48.42
C LEU A 728 -40.68 -24.80 -49.11
N THR A 729 -41.83 -25.30 -49.57
CA THR A 729 -42.89 -24.54 -50.25
C THR A 729 -44.02 -24.12 -49.30
N GLU A 730 -44.14 -24.72 -48.11
CA GLU A 730 -44.72 -24.04 -46.94
C GLU A 730 -43.89 -22.81 -46.51
N VAL A 731 -42.69 -22.61 -47.08
CA VAL A 731 -41.84 -21.41 -46.90
C VAL A 731 -41.71 -20.57 -48.19
N GLU A 732 -41.67 -21.21 -49.37
CA GLU A 732 -41.26 -20.62 -50.66
C GLU A 732 -42.15 -21.03 -51.86
N GLU A 733 -43.46 -21.27 -51.72
CA GLU A 733 -44.38 -21.26 -52.90
C GLU A 733 -44.64 -19.82 -53.42
N GLY A 734 -43.57 -19.02 -53.48
CA GLY A 734 -43.47 -17.70 -54.09
C GLY A 734 -42.63 -17.80 -55.37
N LYS A 735 -43.26 -17.50 -56.50
CA LYS A 735 -42.66 -17.58 -57.86
C LYS A 735 -41.37 -16.75 -57.97
N ILE A 736 -40.64 -17.01 -59.06
CA ILE A 736 -39.79 -16.02 -59.72
C ILE A 736 -40.62 -14.73 -59.93
N ASP A 737 -40.50 -13.76 -59.02
CA ASP A 737 -41.30 -12.53 -59.06
C ASP A 737 -40.42 -11.28 -59.13
N VAL A 738 -40.84 -10.35 -59.98
CA VAL A 738 -40.25 -9.01 -60.05
C VAL A 738 -40.84 -8.20 -58.91
N VAL A 739 -40.21 -8.34 -57.73
CA VAL A 739 -40.65 -7.86 -56.40
C VAL A 739 -41.82 -6.89 -56.49
N SER A 740 -43.02 -7.44 -56.31
CA SER A 740 -44.28 -6.70 -56.36
C SER A 740 -44.16 -5.35 -55.65
N ARG A 741 -44.68 -4.28 -56.28
CA ARG A 741 -44.63 -2.91 -55.72
C ARG A 741 -45.22 -2.83 -54.30
N LYS A 742 -46.09 -3.79 -53.94
CA LYS A 742 -46.66 -3.96 -52.60
C LYS A 742 -45.66 -4.56 -51.61
N GLU A 743 -44.91 -5.58 -51.99
CA GLU A 743 -43.88 -6.23 -51.16
C GLU A 743 -42.62 -5.37 -51.01
N TYR A 744 -42.19 -4.66 -52.06
CA TYR A 744 -41.15 -3.64 -51.94
C TYR A 744 -41.58 -2.53 -50.97
N ALA A 745 -42.85 -2.11 -51.02
CA ALA A 745 -43.39 -1.13 -50.07
C ALA A 745 -43.50 -1.68 -48.63
N MET A 746 -43.86 -2.95 -48.44
CA MET A 746 -43.89 -3.61 -47.13
C MET A 746 -42.48 -3.76 -46.54
N THR A 747 -41.52 -4.24 -47.34
CA THR A 747 -40.11 -4.38 -46.94
C THR A 747 -39.49 -3.02 -46.63
N LYS A 748 -39.76 -2.00 -47.45
CA LYS A 748 -39.34 -0.62 -47.16
C LYS A 748 -39.99 -0.07 -45.89
N ASN A 749 -41.26 -0.39 -45.61
CA ASN A 749 -41.93 0.03 -44.38
C ASN A 749 -41.30 -0.64 -43.14
N ALA A 750 -41.04 -1.95 -43.21
CA ALA A 750 -40.30 -2.68 -42.18
C ALA A 750 -38.88 -2.12 -41.96
N MET A 751 -38.16 -1.78 -43.05
CA MET A 751 -36.87 -1.09 -43.00
C MET A 751 -36.99 0.26 -42.28
N THR A 752 -37.98 1.09 -42.61
CA THR A 752 -38.17 2.39 -41.94
C THR A 752 -38.59 2.25 -40.46
N GLN A 753 -39.37 1.23 -40.09
CA GLN A 753 -39.70 0.95 -38.69
C GLN A 753 -38.47 0.44 -37.92
N LEU A 754 -37.60 -0.33 -38.56
CA LEU A 754 -36.35 -0.79 -37.99
C LEU A 754 -35.36 0.37 -37.80
N GLU A 755 -35.21 1.23 -38.81
CA GLU A 755 -34.47 2.49 -38.70
C GLU A 755 -35.00 3.39 -37.59
N GLU A 756 -36.33 3.54 -37.47
CA GLU A 756 -36.94 4.36 -36.43
C GLU A 756 -36.67 3.78 -35.04
N ARG A 757 -36.81 2.47 -34.86
CA ARG A 757 -36.45 1.79 -33.61
C ARG A 757 -34.96 1.91 -33.29
N PHE A 758 -34.07 1.81 -34.28
CA PHE A 758 -32.64 2.07 -34.07
C PHE A 758 -32.39 3.53 -33.66
N LYS A 759 -33.01 4.50 -34.32
CA LYS A 759 -32.92 5.94 -33.95
C LYS A 759 -33.42 6.17 -32.53
N GLN A 760 -34.61 5.68 -32.18
CA GLN A 760 -35.16 5.76 -30.81
C GLN A 760 -34.25 5.08 -29.78
N THR A 761 -33.65 3.93 -30.10
CA THR A 761 -32.71 3.23 -29.22
C THR A 761 -31.41 4.00 -29.04
N MET A 762 -30.85 4.56 -30.10
CA MET A 762 -29.62 5.38 -30.04
C MET A 762 -29.85 6.70 -29.30
N THR A 763 -30.99 7.36 -29.49
CA THR A 763 -31.38 8.52 -28.68
C THR A 763 -31.48 8.14 -27.20
N ARG A 764 -32.13 7.01 -26.87
CA ARG A 764 -32.22 6.53 -25.49
C ARG A 764 -30.87 6.15 -24.89
N ILE A 765 -29.93 5.64 -25.69
CA ILE A 765 -28.54 5.37 -25.25
C ILE A 765 -27.80 6.69 -24.98
N ALA A 766 -28.02 7.73 -25.78
CA ALA A 766 -27.47 9.07 -25.52
C ALA A 766 -28.07 9.67 -24.24
N GLU A 767 -29.41 9.67 -24.10
CA GLU A 767 -30.12 10.12 -22.88
C GLU A 767 -29.60 9.42 -21.62
N LEU A 768 -29.43 8.10 -21.66
CA LEU A 768 -28.89 7.31 -20.54
C LEU A 768 -27.38 7.56 -20.31
N SER A 769 -26.62 7.91 -21.35
CA SER A 769 -25.21 8.32 -21.20
C SER A 769 -25.11 9.68 -20.52
N ASP A 770 -25.98 10.62 -20.87
CA ASP A 770 -26.03 11.97 -20.30
C ASP A 770 -26.56 11.94 -18.86
N GLU A 771 -27.60 11.13 -18.57
CA GLU A 771 -28.07 10.85 -17.21
C GLU A 771 -26.96 10.22 -16.36
N ARG A 772 -26.22 9.25 -16.91
CA ARG A 772 -25.05 8.68 -16.23
C ARG A 772 -23.98 9.73 -15.95
N GLN A 773 -23.64 10.62 -16.90
CA GLN A 773 -22.66 11.69 -16.66
C GLN A 773 -23.12 12.67 -15.57
N GLN A 774 -24.42 12.98 -15.51
CA GLN A 774 -25.00 13.79 -14.44
C GLN A 774 -24.93 13.09 -13.08
N LEU A 775 -25.18 11.77 -13.03
CA LEU A 775 -25.03 10.96 -11.82
C LEU A 775 -23.56 10.79 -11.40
N GLU A 776 -22.63 10.62 -12.34
CA GLU A 776 -21.18 10.59 -12.10
C GLU A 776 -20.70 11.92 -11.50
N HIS A 777 -21.16 13.06 -12.04
CA HIS A 777 -20.89 14.40 -11.47
C HIS A 777 -21.50 14.57 -10.07
N LEU A 778 -22.74 14.12 -9.85
CA LEU A 778 -23.40 14.20 -8.55
C LEU A 778 -22.69 13.33 -7.50
N VAL A 779 -22.22 12.13 -7.86
CA VAL A 779 -21.41 11.28 -6.98
C VAL A 779 -20.08 11.95 -6.63
N LEU A 780 -19.44 12.61 -7.60
CA LEU A 780 -18.18 13.35 -7.37
C LEU A 780 -18.39 14.56 -6.44
N GLN A 781 -19.51 15.28 -6.58
CA GLN A 781 -19.91 16.34 -5.64
C GLN A 781 -20.20 15.79 -4.24
N LEU A 782 -21.03 14.74 -4.12
CA LEU A 782 -21.35 14.11 -2.84
C LEU A 782 -20.13 13.51 -2.15
N GLN A 783 -19.13 13.06 -2.91
CA GLN A 783 -17.83 12.65 -2.37
C GLN A 783 -17.10 13.86 -1.76
N GLY A 784 -17.01 15.00 -2.45
CA GLY A 784 -16.41 16.22 -1.89
C GLY A 784 -17.16 16.77 -0.66
N GLU A 785 -18.49 16.66 -0.63
CA GLU A 785 -19.31 16.95 0.55
C GLU A 785 -19.01 15.96 1.71
N THR A 786 -18.81 14.68 1.40
CA THR A 786 -18.43 13.66 2.39
C THR A 786 -17.02 13.86 2.95
N ASP A 787 -16.06 14.19 2.09
CA ASP A 787 -14.67 14.46 2.48
C ASP A 787 -14.58 15.71 3.38
N THR A 788 -15.30 16.79 3.03
CA THR A 788 -15.37 18.00 3.87
C THR A 788 -16.13 17.77 5.18
N ILE A 789 -17.16 16.91 5.22
CA ILE A 789 -17.77 16.44 6.48
C ILE A 789 -16.75 15.65 7.31
N GLY A 790 -15.89 14.85 6.66
CA GLY A 790 -14.75 14.17 7.29
C GLY A 790 -13.79 15.14 7.99
N ASP A 791 -13.40 16.22 7.31
CA ASP A 791 -12.58 17.29 7.89
C ASP A 791 -13.26 17.98 9.09
N TYR A 792 -14.57 18.27 9.00
CA TYR A 792 -15.32 18.82 10.14
C TYR A 792 -15.34 17.85 11.34
N ILE A 793 -15.48 16.55 11.10
CA ILE A 793 -15.41 15.52 12.15
C ILE A 793 -14.01 15.48 12.77
N ALA A 794 -12.95 15.53 11.96
CA ALA A 794 -11.57 15.55 12.44
C ALA A 794 -11.27 16.81 13.28
N LEU A 795 -11.66 18.00 12.79
CA LEU A 795 -11.53 19.27 13.52
C LEU A 795 -12.30 19.24 14.84
N TYR A 796 -13.53 18.72 14.86
CA TYR A 796 -14.33 18.57 16.08
C TYR A 796 -13.70 17.58 17.07
N GLN A 797 -13.14 16.46 16.58
CA GLN A 797 -12.40 15.51 17.44
C GLN A 797 -11.14 16.15 18.04
N ILE A 798 -10.38 16.93 17.27
CA ILE A 798 -9.20 17.69 17.75
C ILE A 798 -9.62 18.73 18.80
N GLN A 799 -10.66 19.52 18.51
CA GLN A 799 -11.19 20.53 19.44
C GLN A 799 -11.68 19.89 20.74
N ARG A 800 -12.40 18.78 20.67
CA ARG A 800 -12.88 18.00 21.83
C ARG A 800 -11.76 17.24 22.54
N GLY A 801 -10.63 16.96 21.87
CA GLY A 801 -9.39 16.50 22.47
C GLY A 801 -8.72 17.61 23.30
N LEU A 802 -8.55 18.80 22.72
CA LEU A 802 -7.94 19.96 23.37
C LEU A 802 -8.78 20.44 24.57
N MET A 803 -10.11 20.44 24.46
CA MET A 803 -10.99 20.75 25.59
C MET A 803 -10.92 19.71 26.71
N ARG A 804 -10.76 18.41 26.40
CA ARG A 804 -10.52 17.37 27.42
C ARG A 804 -9.16 17.54 28.09
N LYS A 805 -8.09 17.88 27.33
CA LYS A 805 -6.77 18.16 27.91
C LYS A 805 -6.83 19.37 28.86
N ARG A 806 -7.48 20.46 28.43
CA ARG A 806 -7.68 21.67 29.25
C ARG A 806 -8.64 21.47 30.45
N ALA A 807 -9.47 20.42 30.42
CA ALA A 807 -10.22 19.98 31.60
C ALA A 807 -9.29 19.24 32.57
N SER A 808 -8.56 18.21 32.12
CA SER A 808 -7.56 17.49 32.92
C SER A 808 -6.59 18.46 33.58
N GLU A 809 -5.96 19.38 32.82
CA GLU A 809 -5.03 20.39 33.35
C GLU A 809 -5.62 21.27 34.47
N LYS A 810 -6.95 21.46 34.50
CA LYS A 810 -7.64 22.15 35.60
C LYS A 810 -7.97 21.22 36.75
N ASP A 811 -8.42 20.00 36.47
CA ASP A 811 -8.77 19.00 37.48
C ASP A 811 -7.51 18.55 38.25
N ASP A 812 -6.38 18.37 37.55
CA ASP A 812 -5.04 18.13 38.09
C ASP A 812 -4.57 19.29 38.99
N TYR A 813 -4.80 20.54 38.57
CA TYR A 813 -4.49 21.74 39.36
C TYR A 813 -5.41 21.88 40.60
N ILE A 814 -6.71 21.57 40.47
CA ILE A 814 -7.64 21.51 41.60
C ILE A 814 -7.24 20.40 42.58
N ALA A 815 -6.78 19.25 42.08
CA ALA A 815 -6.27 18.15 42.89
C ALA A 815 -4.91 18.45 43.56
N GLN A 816 -4.11 19.35 43.00
CA GLN A 816 -2.93 19.92 43.69
C GLN A 816 -3.37 20.87 44.80
N LEU A 817 -4.20 21.88 44.51
CA LEU A 817 -4.72 22.81 45.52
C LEU A 817 -5.49 22.11 46.65
N ALA A 818 -6.16 20.99 46.37
CA ALA A 818 -6.83 20.18 47.39
C ALA A 818 -5.84 19.47 48.34
N ARG A 819 -4.70 18.99 47.82
CA ARG A 819 -3.59 18.45 48.63
C ARG A 819 -2.90 19.56 49.42
N ASP A 820 -2.50 20.65 48.78
CA ASP A 820 -1.86 21.80 49.43
C ASP A 820 -2.72 22.35 50.59
N ARG A 821 -4.05 22.36 50.43
CA ARG A 821 -5.00 22.76 51.46
C ARG A 821 -5.08 21.79 52.63
N GLU A 822 -4.99 20.49 52.39
CA GLU A 822 -5.01 19.48 53.45
C GLU A 822 -3.66 19.41 54.18
N ASP A 823 -2.54 19.58 53.46
CA ASP A 823 -1.18 19.72 54.02
C ASP A 823 -1.06 21.00 54.88
N LEU A 824 -1.65 22.11 54.45
CA LEU A 824 -1.75 23.32 55.30
C LEU A 824 -2.67 23.11 56.51
N LYS A 825 -3.75 22.33 56.37
CA LYS A 825 -4.67 22.00 57.47
C LYS A 825 -4.03 21.07 58.51
N THR A 826 -3.22 20.09 58.10
CA THR A 826 -2.43 19.26 59.02
C THR A 826 -1.34 20.09 59.72
N LYS A 827 -0.59 20.91 58.99
CA LYS A 827 0.39 21.86 59.57
C LYS A 827 -0.24 22.84 60.57
N LEU A 828 -1.44 23.37 60.29
CA LEU A 828 -2.17 24.21 61.25
C LEU A 828 -2.66 23.42 62.47
N ALA A 829 -3.04 22.16 62.33
CA ALA A 829 -3.40 21.30 63.47
C ALA A 829 -2.17 20.96 64.33
N GLU A 830 -1.01 20.71 63.73
CA GLU A 830 0.27 20.55 64.44
C GLU A 830 0.67 21.83 65.17
N LEU A 831 0.55 22.98 64.51
CA LEU A 831 0.77 24.30 65.11
C LEU A 831 -0.16 24.54 66.30
N GLN A 832 -1.46 24.23 66.17
CA GLN A 832 -2.43 24.33 67.26
C GLN A 832 -2.07 23.41 68.43
N ASN A 833 -1.67 22.16 68.15
CA ASN A 833 -1.21 21.21 69.18
C ASN A 833 0.07 21.67 69.88
N LEU A 834 1.01 22.28 69.16
CA LEU A 834 2.23 22.85 69.72
C LEU A 834 1.95 24.12 70.54
N VAL A 835 1.03 24.98 70.10
CA VAL A 835 0.59 26.15 70.86
C VAL A 835 -0.15 25.74 72.14
N MET A 836 -1.04 24.74 72.07
CA MET A 836 -1.67 24.16 73.26
C MET A 836 -0.62 23.58 74.23
N ARG A 837 0.35 22.81 73.72
CA ARG A 837 1.47 22.30 74.53
C ARG A 837 2.32 23.41 75.13
N LEU A 838 2.58 24.51 74.41
CA LEU A 838 3.31 25.67 74.95
C LEU A 838 2.50 26.40 76.02
N LEU A 839 1.17 26.50 75.86
CA LEU A 839 0.27 27.05 76.88
C LEU A 839 0.17 26.14 78.11
N GLU A 840 0.22 24.82 77.95
CA GLU A 840 0.31 23.84 79.04
C GLU A 840 1.67 23.89 79.75
N GLU A 841 2.78 23.93 79.01
CA GLU A 841 4.12 24.13 79.57
C GLU A 841 4.18 25.46 80.33
N ARG A 842 3.63 26.55 79.76
CA ARG A 842 3.52 27.86 80.43
C ARG A 842 2.65 27.80 81.69
N LYS A 843 1.50 27.12 81.64
CA LYS A 843 0.64 26.90 82.82
C LYS A 843 1.40 26.13 83.89
N GLN A 844 2.09 25.03 83.54
CA GLN A 844 2.91 24.26 84.47
C GLN A 844 4.02 25.12 85.09
N PHE A 845 4.71 25.98 84.32
CA PHE A 845 5.67 26.95 84.88
C PHE A 845 4.99 27.98 85.79
N GLN A 846 3.83 28.51 85.44
CA GLN A 846 3.08 29.45 86.30
C GLN A 846 2.63 28.77 87.59
N THR A 847 2.03 27.58 87.54
CA THR A 847 1.64 26.79 88.72
C THR A 847 2.85 26.43 89.58
N GLN A 848 3.99 26.04 88.97
CA GLN A 848 5.24 25.76 89.68
C GLN A 848 5.92 27.02 90.25
N THR A 849 5.50 28.22 89.82
CA THR A 849 5.89 29.49 90.46
C THR A 849 4.90 29.87 91.57
N GLN A 850 3.61 29.62 91.38
CA GLN A 850 2.53 29.91 92.34
C GLN A 850 2.48 28.93 93.51
N ILE A 851 2.97 27.69 93.37
CA ILE A 851 3.11 26.73 94.48
C ILE A 851 4.06 27.21 95.59
N ASN A 852 4.82 28.29 95.37
CA ASN A 852 5.64 28.95 96.41
C ASN A 852 4.91 30.07 97.18
N ASP A 853 3.72 30.50 96.77
CA ASP A 853 2.93 31.54 97.45
C ASP A 853 1.46 31.11 97.62
N GLU A 854 0.99 31.13 98.87
CA GLU A 854 -0.39 30.87 99.32
C GLU A 854 -0.93 29.42 99.18
N SER A 855 -1.00 28.73 100.31
CA SER A 855 -1.87 27.58 100.54
C SER A 855 -3.31 28.03 100.84
N LEU A 856 -4.32 27.33 100.31
CA LEU A 856 -5.60 26.99 100.99
C LEU A 856 -6.56 26.24 100.03
N ASP A 857 -7.25 25.21 100.57
CA ASP A 857 -8.57 24.69 100.14
C ASP A 857 -8.80 24.18 98.68
N LEU A 858 -9.86 23.41 98.34
CA LEU A 858 -10.63 22.35 99.04
C LEU A 858 -11.57 21.64 98.02
N PHE A 859 -11.55 20.29 97.96
CA PHE A 859 -12.59 19.38 97.38
C PHE A 859 -12.81 19.39 95.83
N GLU A 860 -12.97 18.25 95.10
CA GLU A 860 -14.02 17.18 95.04
C GLU A 860 -15.25 17.63 94.19
N PHE A 861 -15.88 16.90 93.24
CA PHE A 861 -15.91 15.50 92.73
C PHE A 861 -15.05 15.29 91.44
N ALA A 862 -14.92 14.17 90.70
CA ALA A 862 -15.61 12.85 90.49
C ALA A 862 -16.82 12.79 89.51
N ASP A 863 -17.01 11.63 88.84
CA ASP A 863 -18.24 11.15 88.16
C ASP A 863 -18.72 11.87 86.84
N ILE A 864 -19.38 11.24 85.83
CA ILE A 864 -19.66 9.81 85.52
C ILE A 864 -20.07 9.58 84.03
N ALA A 865 -19.91 8.34 83.53
CA ALA A 865 -20.72 7.64 82.48
C ALA A 865 -20.75 8.14 80.99
N GLU A 866 -20.55 7.27 79.98
CA GLU A 866 -21.54 6.47 79.19
C GLU A 866 -22.08 7.21 77.92
N GLU A 867 -22.51 6.58 76.82
CA GLU A 867 -22.62 5.15 76.42
C GLU A 867 -22.65 4.99 74.88
N LYS A 868 -22.30 3.79 74.37
CA LYS A 868 -22.73 3.20 73.05
C LYS A 868 -22.29 3.95 71.76
N SER A 869 -22.21 3.32 70.58
CA SER A 869 -22.45 1.92 70.17
C SER A 869 -21.43 1.45 69.11
N SER A 870 -20.68 0.39 69.46
CA SER A 870 -20.55 -0.89 68.72
C SER A 870 -20.66 -0.89 67.18
N LEU A 871 -19.62 -1.27 66.42
CA LEU A 871 -19.26 -2.66 65.97
C LEU A 871 -20.13 -3.15 64.78
N SER A 872 -19.64 -3.94 63.80
CA SER A 872 -18.28 -4.41 63.47
C SER A 872 -18.20 -5.16 62.12
N ASP A 873 -16.98 -5.36 61.60
CA ASP A 873 -16.48 -6.43 60.67
C ASP A 873 -17.21 -6.60 59.30
N ASP A 874 -16.72 -7.30 58.25
CA ASP A 874 -15.52 -8.10 57.94
C ASP A 874 -15.40 -8.19 56.37
N ILE A 875 -14.40 -8.69 55.62
CA ILE A 875 -13.07 -9.31 55.82
C ILE A 875 -12.25 -9.25 54.48
N GLN A 876 -10.92 -9.49 54.48
CA GLN A 876 -10.04 -9.86 53.32
C GLN A 876 -9.82 -8.81 52.19
N ASN A 877 -8.68 -8.74 51.47
CA ASN A 877 -7.43 -9.54 51.49
C ASN A 877 -6.20 -8.73 50.99
N GLU A 878 -4.99 -9.27 51.26
CA GLU A 878 -3.70 -9.30 50.50
C GLU A 878 -3.50 -8.35 49.28
N ASP A 879 -2.31 -7.77 48.99
CA ASP A 879 -0.93 -8.28 49.14
C ASP A 879 0.10 -7.23 49.64
N ASP A 880 1.29 -7.72 50.01
CA ASP A 880 2.43 -6.98 50.57
C ASP A 880 3.62 -6.96 49.58
N GLU A 881 4.37 -5.84 49.46
CA GLU A 881 5.79 -5.85 49.04
C GLU A 881 6.43 -4.44 49.09
N ARG A 882 7.34 -4.22 50.07
CA ARG A 882 8.69 -3.65 49.84
C ARG A 882 9.57 -3.66 51.08
N GLU A 883 10.80 -4.16 50.90
CA GLU A 883 11.89 -4.01 51.86
C GLU A 883 12.37 -2.56 51.94
N GLU A 884 12.79 -2.09 53.11
CA GLU A 884 14.06 -1.34 53.19
C GLU A 884 14.76 -1.56 54.55
N LYS A 885 16.09 -1.57 54.53
CA LYS A 885 16.96 -1.82 55.70
C LYS A 885 17.61 -0.51 56.16
N VAL A 886 17.64 -0.26 57.45
CA VAL A 886 18.63 0.64 58.07
C VAL A 886 19.15 0.01 59.36
N GLU A 887 20.47 -0.05 59.52
CA GLU A 887 21.15 -0.58 60.70
C GLU A 887 21.64 0.53 61.64
N ALA A 888 21.71 0.19 62.93
CA ALA A 888 22.70 0.62 63.95
C ALA A 888 22.93 2.11 64.31
N ASP A 889 22.77 2.39 65.62
CA ASP A 889 23.56 3.31 66.48
C ASP A 889 23.55 4.83 66.16
N ILE A 890 23.61 5.77 67.13
CA ILE A 890 24.57 5.87 68.24
C ILE A 890 23.95 6.54 69.51
N THR A 891 24.25 5.91 70.66
CA THR A 891 24.27 6.39 72.07
C THR A 891 23.51 7.65 72.55
N ALA A 892 22.57 7.41 73.48
CA ALA A 892 22.34 8.08 74.77
C ALA A 892 22.95 9.48 75.09
N PHE A 893 22.08 10.42 75.50
CA PHE A 893 22.41 11.40 76.56
C PHE A 893 21.15 11.92 77.30
N GLU A 894 20.94 11.48 78.55
CA GLU A 894 19.89 12.03 79.43
C GLU A 894 20.36 13.28 80.22
N ALA A 895 19.48 13.83 81.05
CA ALA A 895 19.79 14.83 82.09
C ALA A 895 20.29 16.22 81.63
N LYS A 896 19.52 16.91 80.75
CA LYS A 896 19.57 18.39 80.64
C LYS A 896 18.28 19.06 80.14
N THR A 897 17.13 18.43 80.36
CA THR A 897 15.84 18.69 79.69
C THR A 897 14.78 19.43 80.52
N LEU A 898 15.16 20.11 81.62
CA LEU A 898 14.22 20.79 82.54
C LEU A 898 14.21 22.33 82.48
N LYS A 899 14.98 22.97 81.59
CA LYS A 899 14.85 24.42 81.29
C LYS A 899 14.71 24.77 79.80
N LYS A 900 14.82 23.79 78.89
CA LYS A 900 14.78 24.00 77.42
C LYS A 900 13.47 23.61 76.73
N LYS A 901 12.51 22.99 77.44
CA LYS A 901 11.22 22.59 76.84
C LYS A 901 10.49 23.74 76.14
N PRO A 902 10.16 24.87 76.80
CA PRO A 902 9.41 25.94 76.15
C PRO A 902 10.18 26.64 75.04
N GLU A 903 11.53 26.74 75.12
CA GLU A 903 12.35 27.24 74.01
C GLU A 903 12.30 26.33 72.78
N ASN A 904 12.32 25.02 72.98
CA ASN A 904 12.27 24.04 71.89
C ASN A 904 10.86 23.97 71.28
N THR A 905 9.79 24.05 72.10
CA THR A 905 8.40 24.14 71.62
C THR A 905 8.18 25.45 70.85
N ALA A 906 8.69 26.58 71.35
CA ALA A 906 8.61 27.88 70.67
C ALA A 906 9.39 27.90 69.34
N LYS A 907 10.57 27.27 69.27
CA LYS A 907 11.33 27.15 68.01
C LYS A 907 10.55 26.36 66.97
N LYS A 908 10.03 25.18 67.32
CA LYS A 908 9.19 24.39 66.39
C LYS A 908 7.95 25.14 65.87
N ILE A 909 7.37 26.02 66.70
CA ILE A 909 6.27 26.91 66.29
C ILE A 909 6.76 27.95 65.27
N ILE A 910 7.92 28.55 65.47
CA ILE A 910 8.53 29.51 64.52
C ILE A 910 8.93 28.79 63.22
N ASP A 911 9.56 27.62 63.32
CA ASP A 911 9.99 26.82 62.18
C ASP A 911 8.79 26.44 61.28
N LEU A 912 7.69 25.96 61.88
CA LEU A 912 6.42 25.68 61.16
C LEU A 912 5.77 26.95 60.58
N LEU A 913 5.82 28.09 61.28
CA LEU A 913 5.29 29.35 60.77
C LEU A 913 6.09 29.84 59.54
N SER A 914 7.42 29.74 59.56
CA SER A 914 8.25 30.05 58.40
C SER A 914 8.07 29.04 57.26
N GLU A 915 7.78 27.77 57.56
CA GLU A 915 7.43 26.79 56.53
C GLU A 915 6.08 27.14 55.85
N ILE A 916 5.06 27.49 56.64
CA ILE A 916 3.75 27.95 56.13
C ILE A 916 3.88 29.27 55.34
N GLU A 917 4.74 30.19 55.78
CA GLU A 917 5.06 31.44 55.08
C GLU A 917 5.79 31.18 53.74
N SER A 918 6.59 30.10 53.66
CA SER A 918 7.29 29.71 52.41
C SER A 918 6.39 29.02 51.37
N THR A 919 5.25 28.45 51.77
CA THR A 919 4.28 27.85 50.85
C THR A 919 3.49 28.90 50.07
N ASN A 920 4.04 29.33 48.93
CA ASN A 920 3.49 30.34 48.01
C ASN A 920 2.15 29.94 47.36
N LEU A 921 1.05 30.11 48.07
CA LEU A 921 -0.33 29.80 47.61
C LEU A 921 -0.92 30.82 46.61
N VAL A 922 -0.15 31.81 46.14
CA VAL A 922 -0.68 32.94 45.32
C VAL A 922 0.23 33.35 44.16
N GLU A 923 0.91 32.42 43.49
CA GLU A 923 1.28 32.66 42.09
C GLU A 923 0.09 32.32 41.18
N LYS A 924 -0.38 33.32 40.42
CA LYS A 924 -1.26 33.10 39.26
C LYS A 924 -0.37 32.94 38.01
N PRO A 925 -0.31 31.76 37.38
CA PRO A 925 0.09 31.68 35.99
C PRO A 925 -0.95 32.48 35.17
N CYS A 926 -0.52 33.48 34.41
CA CYS A 926 -1.46 34.22 33.58
C CYS A 926 -1.99 33.29 32.48
N LEU A 927 -3.32 33.12 32.38
CA LEU A 927 -3.96 32.31 31.34
C LEU A 927 -4.03 33.03 29.97
N ASP A 928 -3.13 33.96 29.71
CA ASP A 928 -2.95 34.64 28.41
C ASP A 928 -2.23 33.74 27.38
N SER A 929 -2.82 32.57 27.15
CA SER A 929 -2.67 31.83 25.89
C SER A 929 -3.92 32.01 25.01
N PHE A 930 -4.43 33.24 24.94
CA PHE A 930 -5.32 33.65 23.84
C PHE A 930 -4.48 33.82 22.57
N HIS A 931 -4.13 32.70 21.93
CA HIS A 931 -3.59 32.71 20.58
C HIS A 931 -4.74 32.94 19.59
N PRO A 932 -4.76 34.05 18.82
CA PRO A 932 -5.75 34.25 17.78
C PRO A 932 -5.58 33.17 16.71
N CYS A 933 -6.63 32.38 16.50
CA CYS A 933 -6.71 31.43 15.40
C CYS A 933 -6.55 32.17 14.07
N ALA A 934 -5.44 31.95 13.36
CA ALA A 934 -5.13 32.61 12.09
C ALA A 934 -6.11 32.29 10.94
N VAL A 935 -6.93 31.25 11.11
CA VAL A 935 -8.01 30.85 10.18
C VAL A 935 -9.34 31.52 10.52
N CYS A 936 -9.47 32.09 11.73
CA CYS A 936 -10.73 32.58 12.29
C CYS A 936 -10.99 34.08 12.06
N SER A 937 -10.13 34.76 11.29
CA SER A 937 -10.31 36.17 10.88
C SER A 937 -11.07 36.33 9.55
N GLY A 938 -11.74 35.28 9.08
CA GLY A 938 -12.65 35.35 7.94
C GLY A 938 -13.91 36.15 8.28
N ARG A 939 -14.30 37.10 7.42
CA ARG A 939 -15.63 37.72 7.52
C ARG A 939 -16.69 36.65 7.32
N LEU A 940 -17.66 36.57 8.22
CA LEU A 940 -18.96 35.96 7.93
C LEU A 940 -19.59 36.73 6.78
N ILE A 941 -19.59 36.13 5.59
CA ILE A 941 -20.48 36.54 4.50
C ILE A 941 -21.86 36.00 4.89
N THR A 942 -22.74 36.89 5.32
CA THR A 942 -24.17 36.59 5.39
C THR A 942 -24.69 36.37 3.98
N VAL A 943 -25.36 35.23 3.78
CA VAL A 943 -26.27 34.99 2.64
C VAL A 943 -27.52 35.84 2.82
#